data_AF-A0A494WZS0-F1
#
_entry.id   AF-A0A494WZS0-F1
#
_cell.length_a   1.000
_cell.length_b   1.000
_cell.length_c   1.000
_cell.angle_alpha   90.00
_cell.angle_beta   90.00
_cell.angle_gamma   90.00
#
_symmetry.space_group_name_H-M   'P 1'
#
loop_
_entity.id
_entity.type
_entity.pdbx_description
1 polymer ?
#
loop_
_entity_poly.entity_id
_entity_poly.type
_entity_poly.pdbx_seq_one_letter_code
_entity_poly.pdbx_strand_id
1 'polypeptide(L)'
;MSYDVLVIGSGIGGMESALKLGDMGYHVLLVEKEASVGGKMILLSKVFPTLDCASCISTPKMAATVHHPNIEVMIYSEVEEIRRLQNGKFSVKVRQKPTFINQTLCTGCRQCEMNCNVAVPDQFNFDMVARRAAYIPFPQAVPKKAVIEREGTSPCSFTCPAGIKAHGYIALVRGGKYREAFDLVLENTPLVGSLGRACYAPCEGECTRGSLEGPLPIRRIKRFIADRYYREHSEPEYSPPEELKDKRVAIVGAGPAGLTAAFFLARKGYRVTIFEAQAQPGGMLRTAIPSFRLPKDVVDRDIKNVTALGVEIKTGVKVEDLEELKNSGFDAIFVATGTPGAKKMRVEGEDLDGVVGSLDFLQQVNLGQKISLKDRAVIVVGGGNVAIDAARVAVRLGAKRVVVQYRRSRAEMPAHDWEITAAEREGVEFQYLSVPKRFIGRDGKLTEVESMKMELGEPDAGRRRKPKPVEGSEYRIAADMVITAVGLEPETKAFQKLLRINDNHTISVDPETLQTTVPYVFAGGDVVTGPSMIVNAVAQGRRAAFFIDRYLKGEELKGADFDYRTPVVDKEKVLARQQSYRTLFPVGSGEILREKPGDFSETELPLNEEQARYSAGRCLDCGICSECRQCVATCPANAVDLSMKEEKKEFQVNAVIIATGFQLFPAHQKPQYGYGKFKNVITGMQMDRLLAPTRPYNGVLRPSDGKVPESIAFVLCTGSRDQSVNNPLCSRVCCMYSVKQNQLVMGALPLADVTVYYIDVRAFGKGYEEFYDQARAMGANFVKGRIARIEEKEDGNLILYYEDIDNGGKLARAEHDLVVLSVGLLPNPQVQNLFAGEKLELDEYLFVKEVDEDLNPGKTSIDGVFVAGAASGARDIPDSILHAGAAAAQAAAYVERIRGTR
;
A
#
# COMPACT_ATOMS: atom_id res chain seq x y z
N MET A 1 30.91 -5.02 11.87
CA MET A 1 31.97 -5.34 10.89
C MET A 1 32.85 -4.11 10.72
N SER A 2 34.13 -4.29 10.38
CA SER A 2 35.08 -3.19 10.20
C SER A 2 35.51 -3.12 8.73
N TYR A 3 35.53 -1.92 8.16
CA TYR A 3 36.11 -1.65 6.85
C TYR A 3 37.21 -0.60 6.98
N ASP A 4 38.03 -0.49 5.96
CA ASP A 4 39.04 0.58 5.92
C ASP A 4 38.41 1.90 5.51
N VAL A 5 37.58 1.87 4.47
CA VAL A 5 36.97 3.08 3.90
C VAL A 5 35.49 2.85 3.63
N LEU A 6 34.65 3.81 4.03
CA LEU A 6 33.28 3.95 3.54
C LEU A 6 33.28 4.86 2.31
N VAL A 7 32.61 4.46 1.23
CA VAL A 7 32.27 5.32 0.10
C VAL A 7 30.75 5.50 0.04
N ILE A 8 30.29 6.76 0.00
CA ILE A 8 28.86 7.10 0.01
C ILE A 8 28.45 7.57 -1.39
N GLY A 9 27.68 6.74 -2.10
CA GLY A 9 27.22 6.95 -3.46
C GLY A 9 28.09 6.26 -4.50
N SER A 10 27.45 5.60 -5.48
CA SER A 10 28.10 4.78 -6.52
C SER A 10 27.98 5.40 -7.92
N GLY A 11 27.99 6.73 -7.99
CA GLY A 11 28.27 7.42 -9.25
C GLY A 11 29.70 7.14 -9.73
N ILE A 12 30.08 7.68 -10.90
CA ILE A 12 31.41 7.46 -11.47
C ILE A 12 32.55 7.80 -10.49
N GLY A 13 32.41 8.89 -9.72
CA GLY A 13 33.41 9.26 -8.71
C GLY A 13 33.50 8.24 -7.56
N GLY A 14 32.37 7.77 -7.03
CA GLY A 14 32.37 6.79 -5.95
C GLY A 14 32.86 5.41 -6.36
N MET A 15 32.43 4.93 -7.54
CA MET A 15 32.93 3.67 -8.10
C MET A 15 34.44 3.73 -8.37
N GLU A 16 34.94 4.85 -8.92
CA GLU A 16 36.37 5.02 -9.16
C GLU A 16 37.17 5.06 -7.85
N SER A 17 36.70 5.78 -6.83
CA SER A 17 37.34 5.79 -5.52
C SER A 17 37.36 4.40 -4.89
N ALA A 18 36.24 3.67 -4.93
CA ALA A 18 36.15 2.33 -4.39
C ALA A 18 37.06 1.33 -5.13
N LEU A 19 37.09 1.37 -6.46
CA LEU A 19 37.97 0.52 -7.27
C LEU A 19 39.44 0.76 -6.97
N LYS A 20 39.89 2.03 -6.98
CA LYS A 20 41.30 2.35 -6.69
C LYS A 20 41.71 1.89 -5.30
N LEU A 21 40.87 2.10 -4.29
CA LEU A 21 41.14 1.64 -2.92
C LEU A 21 41.13 0.11 -2.83
N GLY A 22 40.18 -0.55 -3.50
CA GLY A 22 40.11 -2.00 -3.57
C GLY A 22 41.35 -2.62 -4.22
N ASP A 23 41.81 -2.04 -5.33
CA ASP A 23 43.02 -2.44 -6.06
C ASP A 23 44.29 -2.24 -5.21
N MET A 24 44.31 -1.24 -4.34
CA MET A 24 45.38 -1.03 -3.33
C MET A 24 45.32 -2.01 -2.16
N GLY A 25 44.28 -2.85 -2.06
CA GLY A 25 44.12 -3.87 -1.01
C GLY A 25 43.31 -3.42 0.21
N TYR A 26 42.67 -2.24 0.18
CA TYR A 26 41.80 -1.78 1.27
C TYR A 26 40.41 -2.42 1.18
N HIS A 27 39.84 -2.80 2.33
CA HIS A 27 38.46 -3.25 2.40
C HIS A 27 37.51 -2.05 2.37
N VAL A 28 36.69 -1.97 1.32
CA VAL A 28 35.79 -0.83 1.07
C VAL A 28 34.34 -1.24 1.26
N LEU A 29 33.58 -0.44 2.02
CA LEU A 29 32.12 -0.49 2.05
C LEU A 29 31.58 0.59 1.12
N LEU A 30 30.88 0.22 0.05
CA LEU A 30 30.23 1.16 -0.88
C LEU A 30 28.71 1.13 -0.65
N VAL A 31 28.14 2.25 -0.21
CA VAL A 31 26.70 2.37 0.05
C VAL A 31 26.02 3.14 -1.08
N GLU A 32 25.01 2.54 -1.70
CA GLU A 32 24.22 3.11 -2.80
C GLU A 32 22.73 3.13 -2.44
N LYS A 33 22.10 4.31 -2.56
CA LYS A 33 20.69 4.51 -2.20
C LYS A 33 19.72 3.89 -3.21
N GLU A 34 20.14 3.78 -4.47
CA GLU A 34 19.38 3.20 -5.57
C GLU A 34 19.55 1.68 -5.63
N ALA A 35 18.69 1.01 -6.40
CA ALA A 35 18.69 -0.44 -6.55
C ALA A 35 19.81 -1.00 -7.46
N SER A 36 20.66 -0.14 -8.02
CA SER A 36 21.80 -0.49 -8.87
C SER A 36 22.88 0.57 -8.74
N VAL A 37 24.13 0.18 -8.96
CA VAL A 37 25.23 1.16 -9.11
C VAL A 37 25.14 1.88 -10.47
N GLY A 38 25.92 2.95 -10.64
CA GLY A 38 26.09 3.66 -11.93
C GLY A 38 25.81 5.17 -11.90
N GLY A 39 25.06 5.63 -10.89
CA GLY A 39 24.70 7.05 -10.71
C GLY A 39 24.05 7.69 -11.94
N LYS A 40 24.31 8.97 -12.18
CA LYS A 40 23.70 9.70 -13.32
C LYS A 40 24.34 9.40 -14.68
N MET A 41 25.57 8.89 -14.71
CA MET A 41 26.28 8.61 -15.95
C MET A 41 25.56 7.55 -16.79
N ILE A 42 24.97 6.54 -16.14
CA ILE A 42 24.24 5.46 -16.83
C ILE A 42 22.94 5.92 -17.50
N LEU A 43 22.43 7.10 -17.12
CA LEU A 43 21.22 7.68 -17.71
C LEU A 43 21.51 8.34 -19.07
N LEU A 44 22.76 8.67 -19.35
CA LEU A 44 23.20 9.32 -20.58
C LEU A 44 23.21 8.33 -21.75
N SER A 45 22.91 8.83 -22.95
CA SER A 45 23.05 8.08 -24.20
C SER A 45 24.53 7.86 -24.56
N LYS A 46 25.26 8.97 -24.66
CA LYS A 46 26.69 9.08 -24.95
C LYS A 46 27.33 10.13 -24.05
N VAL A 47 28.66 10.14 -24.03
CA VAL A 47 29.48 11.13 -23.31
C VAL A 47 30.22 12.03 -24.30
N PHE A 48 30.40 13.31 -23.94
CA PHE A 48 31.24 14.23 -24.71
C PHE A 48 32.70 14.15 -24.22
N PRO A 49 33.68 14.51 -25.06
CA PRO A 49 33.55 14.91 -26.47
C PRO A 49 33.63 13.71 -27.44
N THR A 50 33.94 12.51 -26.94
CA THR A 50 34.24 11.34 -27.78
C THR A 50 33.03 10.68 -28.43
N LEU A 51 31.82 11.00 -27.96
CA LEU A 51 30.56 10.33 -28.35
C LEU A 51 30.54 8.83 -28.04
N ASP A 52 31.39 8.37 -27.12
CA ASP A 52 31.33 7.01 -26.62
C ASP A 52 29.99 6.75 -25.94
N CYS A 53 29.48 5.54 -26.07
CA CYS A 53 28.28 5.13 -25.34
C CYS A 53 28.56 5.15 -23.84
N ALA A 54 27.70 5.84 -23.07
CA ALA A 54 27.90 5.97 -21.63
C ALA A 54 27.85 4.60 -20.93
N SER A 55 26.96 3.70 -21.37
CA SER A 55 26.89 2.32 -20.86
C SER A 55 28.15 1.51 -21.20
N CYS A 56 28.75 1.69 -22.38
CA CYS A 56 29.98 0.98 -22.75
C CYS A 56 31.15 1.31 -21.82
N ILE A 57 31.18 2.51 -21.23
CA ILE A 57 32.21 2.91 -20.26
C ILE A 57 31.80 2.55 -18.82
N SER A 58 30.55 2.82 -18.45
CA SER A 58 30.10 2.68 -17.06
C SER A 58 29.81 1.23 -16.66
N THR A 59 29.21 0.41 -17.52
CA THR A 59 28.84 -0.97 -17.18
C THR A 59 30.04 -1.85 -16.82
N PRO A 60 31.20 -1.81 -17.52
CA PRO A 60 32.40 -2.53 -17.08
C PRO A 60 32.88 -2.10 -15.70
N LYS A 61 32.86 -0.79 -15.39
CA LYS A 61 33.21 -0.29 -14.05
C LYS A 61 32.22 -0.73 -13.00
N MET A 62 30.92 -0.68 -13.29
CA MET A 62 29.87 -1.19 -12.40
C MET A 62 30.07 -2.67 -12.06
N ALA A 63 30.36 -3.50 -13.07
CA ALA A 63 30.66 -4.92 -12.88
C ALA A 63 31.94 -5.13 -12.08
N ALA A 64 33.01 -4.40 -12.39
CA ALA A 64 34.26 -4.45 -11.65
C ALA A 64 34.04 -4.09 -10.18
N THR A 65 33.29 -3.02 -9.87
CA THR A 65 33.01 -2.60 -8.49
C THR A 65 32.22 -3.64 -7.71
N VAL A 66 31.16 -4.21 -8.30
CA VAL A 66 30.28 -5.17 -7.61
C VAL A 66 30.93 -6.55 -7.42
N HIS A 67 31.86 -6.94 -8.29
CA HIS A 67 32.55 -8.23 -8.21
C HIS A 67 33.96 -8.15 -7.62
N HIS A 68 34.39 -6.96 -7.17
CA HIS A 68 35.72 -6.79 -6.60
C HIS A 68 35.83 -7.51 -5.24
N PRO A 69 36.89 -8.31 -4.99
CA PRO A 69 37.02 -9.09 -3.76
C PRO A 69 37.14 -8.22 -2.48
N ASN A 70 37.66 -7.00 -2.62
CA ASN A 70 37.83 -6.06 -1.50
C ASN A 70 36.71 -5.01 -1.37
N ILE A 71 35.64 -5.07 -2.19
CA ILE A 71 34.55 -4.08 -2.14
C ILE A 71 33.25 -4.80 -1.79
N GLU A 72 32.62 -4.38 -0.70
CA GLU A 72 31.26 -4.78 -0.36
C GLU A 72 30.29 -3.68 -0.79
N VAL A 73 29.36 -4.01 -1.68
CA VAL A 73 28.37 -3.06 -2.19
C VAL A 73 27.02 -3.29 -1.51
N MET A 74 26.55 -2.27 -0.79
CA MET A 74 25.21 -2.21 -0.22
C MET A 74 24.32 -1.34 -1.09
N ILE A 75 23.63 -1.96 -2.06
CA ILE A 75 22.59 -1.29 -2.85
C ILE A 75 21.31 -1.10 -2.02
N TYR A 76 20.44 -0.22 -2.50
CA TYR A 76 19.16 0.11 -1.87
C TYR A 76 19.29 0.46 -0.38
N SER A 77 20.40 1.12 -0.04
CA SER A 77 20.82 1.40 1.34
C SER A 77 21.26 2.86 1.49
N GLU A 78 20.93 3.48 2.60
CA GLU A 78 21.23 4.89 2.87
C GLU A 78 22.00 5.03 4.18
N VAL A 79 23.05 5.86 4.20
CA VAL A 79 23.72 6.24 5.44
C VAL A 79 22.81 7.19 6.22
N GLU A 80 22.49 6.88 7.47
CA GLU A 80 21.68 7.74 8.34
C GLU A 80 22.56 8.63 9.23
N GLU A 81 23.67 8.10 9.73
CA GLU A 81 24.52 8.77 10.72
C GLU A 81 25.96 8.28 10.62
N ILE A 82 26.91 9.19 10.78
CA ILE A 82 28.35 8.99 10.87
C ILE A 82 28.83 9.73 12.11
N ARG A 83 29.50 9.03 13.01
CA ARG A 83 29.97 9.59 14.28
C ARG A 83 31.40 9.15 14.54
N ARG A 84 32.28 10.09 14.87
CA ARG A 84 33.63 9.75 15.29
C ARG A 84 33.64 9.11 16.67
N LEU A 85 34.44 8.06 16.79
CA LEU A 85 34.70 7.32 18.01
C LEU A 85 35.97 7.83 18.69
N GLN A 86 36.12 7.54 19.99
CA GLN A 86 37.28 7.95 20.79
C GLN A 86 38.60 7.39 20.23
N ASN A 87 38.57 6.27 19.52
CA ASN A 87 39.74 5.66 18.88
C ASN A 87 40.10 6.26 17.51
N GLY A 88 39.48 7.38 17.13
CA GLY A 88 39.71 8.09 15.86
C GLY A 88 38.93 7.56 14.66
N LYS A 89 38.37 6.33 14.74
CA LYS A 89 37.54 5.73 13.69
C LYS A 89 36.13 6.34 13.64
N PHE A 90 35.36 5.99 12.62
CA PHE A 90 33.96 6.37 12.48
C PHE A 90 33.03 5.17 12.72
N SER A 91 31.98 5.37 13.50
CA SER A 91 30.80 4.50 13.48
C SER A 91 29.79 5.03 12.47
N VAL A 92 29.25 4.13 11.65
CA VAL A 92 28.35 4.43 10.54
C VAL A 92 27.08 3.61 10.70
N LYS A 93 25.93 4.27 10.78
CA LYS A 93 24.61 3.63 10.73
C LYS A 93 24.07 3.67 9.30
N VAL A 94 23.77 2.50 8.76
CA VAL A 94 23.21 2.32 7.43
C VAL A 94 21.82 1.71 7.54
N ARG A 95 20.84 2.34 6.90
CA ARG A 95 19.48 1.85 6.73
C ARG A 95 19.37 1.14 5.40
N GLN A 96 19.18 -0.18 5.43
CA GLN A 96 18.95 -1.00 4.26
C GLN A 96 17.45 -1.18 4.02
N LYS A 97 16.97 -0.63 2.91
CA LYS A 97 15.55 -0.73 2.53
C LYS A 97 15.24 -2.16 2.05
N PRO A 98 14.04 -2.68 2.34
CA PRO A 98 13.65 -4.00 1.85
C PRO A 98 13.47 -3.96 0.33
N THR A 99 14.21 -4.80 -0.39
CA THR A 99 14.01 -4.96 -1.85
C THR A 99 12.80 -5.83 -2.17
N PHE A 100 12.29 -6.56 -1.16
CA PHE A 100 11.28 -7.62 -1.22
C PHE A 100 11.61 -8.73 -2.23
N ILE A 101 12.89 -8.83 -2.60
CA ILE A 101 13.44 -9.82 -3.50
C ILE A 101 14.73 -10.31 -2.85
N ASN A 102 14.81 -11.61 -2.56
CA ASN A 102 16.06 -12.25 -2.17
C ASN A 102 17.07 -12.10 -3.33
N GLN A 103 18.05 -11.22 -3.14
CA GLN A 103 19.02 -10.83 -4.16
C GLN A 103 19.94 -12.01 -4.55
N THR A 104 20.15 -12.96 -3.64
CA THR A 104 20.93 -14.18 -3.90
C THR A 104 20.18 -15.13 -4.83
N LEU A 105 18.89 -15.35 -4.59
CA LEU A 105 18.06 -16.27 -5.39
C LEU A 105 17.61 -15.68 -6.73
N CYS A 106 17.43 -14.36 -6.82
CA CYS A 106 16.87 -13.72 -8.00
C CYS A 106 17.75 -13.92 -9.24
N THR A 107 17.18 -14.43 -10.34
CA THR A 107 17.91 -14.67 -11.60
C THR A 107 17.89 -13.48 -12.57
N GLY A 108 17.12 -12.42 -12.28
CA GLY A 108 16.95 -11.28 -13.18
C GLY A 108 16.11 -11.56 -14.43
N CYS A 109 15.28 -12.61 -14.43
CA CYS A 109 14.47 -13.04 -15.59
C CYS A 109 13.27 -12.13 -15.96
N ARG A 110 12.95 -11.13 -15.14
CA ARG A 110 11.87 -10.13 -15.36
C ARG A 110 10.42 -10.65 -15.38
N GLN A 111 10.16 -11.91 -15.07
CA GLN A 111 8.77 -12.42 -15.03
C GLN A 111 7.88 -11.68 -14.02
N CYS A 112 8.44 -11.24 -12.90
CA CYS A 112 7.73 -10.43 -11.91
C CYS A 112 7.30 -9.05 -12.45
N GLU A 113 8.11 -8.44 -13.32
CA GLU A 113 7.80 -7.16 -13.98
C GLU A 113 6.65 -7.37 -14.97
N MET A 114 6.75 -8.38 -15.84
CA MET A 114 5.74 -8.66 -16.86
C MET A 114 4.35 -8.97 -16.29
N ASN A 115 4.29 -9.59 -15.10
CA ASN A 115 3.04 -9.94 -14.43
C ASN A 115 2.53 -8.87 -13.43
N CYS A 116 3.30 -7.82 -13.18
CA CYS A 116 2.90 -6.74 -12.29
C CYS A 116 1.81 -5.88 -12.92
N ASN A 117 0.71 -5.67 -12.20
CA ASN A 117 -0.48 -4.94 -12.67
C ASN A 117 -0.56 -3.49 -12.15
N VAL A 118 0.51 -3.00 -11.51
CA VAL A 118 0.61 -1.60 -11.08
C VAL A 118 1.64 -0.89 -11.92
N ALA A 119 1.22 0.23 -12.52
CA ALA A 119 2.07 1.11 -13.30
C ALA A 119 2.44 2.32 -12.43
N VAL A 120 3.72 2.71 -12.45
CA VAL A 120 4.26 3.89 -11.78
C VAL A 120 5.16 4.66 -12.74
N PRO A 121 5.37 5.98 -12.55
CA PRO A 121 6.33 6.73 -13.35
C PRO A 121 7.71 6.08 -13.37
N ASP A 122 8.32 6.02 -14.55
CA ASP A 122 9.65 5.45 -14.76
C ASP A 122 10.76 6.51 -14.62
N GLN A 123 11.40 6.53 -13.45
CA GLN A 123 12.45 7.49 -13.13
C GLN A 123 13.68 7.33 -14.03
N PHE A 124 13.96 6.12 -14.54
CA PHE A 124 15.07 5.90 -15.49
C PHE A 124 14.84 6.65 -16.80
N ASN A 125 13.57 6.74 -17.24
CA ASN A 125 13.15 7.48 -18.42
C ASN A 125 12.59 8.88 -18.09
N PHE A 126 12.94 9.45 -16.93
CA PHE A 126 12.52 10.79 -16.49
C PHE A 126 10.99 10.99 -16.56
N ASP A 127 10.25 9.98 -16.10
CA ASP A 127 8.81 9.95 -15.98
C ASP A 127 8.04 10.13 -17.31
N MET A 128 8.72 10.00 -18.45
CA MET A 128 8.09 10.06 -19.78
C MET A 128 7.20 8.84 -20.04
N VAL A 129 7.57 7.69 -19.49
CA VAL A 129 6.79 6.44 -19.58
C VAL A 129 6.56 5.87 -18.19
N ALA A 130 5.73 4.84 -18.11
CA ALA A 130 5.51 4.09 -16.88
C ALA A 130 6.37 2.82 -16.85
N ARG A 131 6.85 2.47 -15.66
CA ARG A 131 7.38 1.14 -15.31
C ARG A 131 6.39 0.42 -14.40
N ARG A 132 6.77 -0.78 -13.97
CA ARG A 132 6.00 -1.57 -13.01
C ARG A 132 6.52 -1.38 -11.59
N ALA A 133 5.68 -1.68 -10.59
CA ALA A 133 6.10 -1.66 -9.19
C ALA A 133 7.18 -2.71 -8.89
N ALA A 134 7.10 -3.89 -9.52
CA ALA A 134 8.21 -4.85 -9.58
C ALA A 134 9.03 -4.56 -10.84
N TYR A 135 10.32 -4.24 -10.71
CA TYR A 135 11.14 -3.79 -11.83
C TYR A 135 12.61 -4.17 -11.67
N ILE A 136 13.34 -4.15 -12.78
CA ILE A 136 14.80 -4.04 -12.80
C ILE A 136 15.11 -2.57 -13.12
N PRO A 137 16.02 -1.88 -12.41
CA PRO A 137 16.21 -0.43 -12.53
C PRO A 137 16.41 0.08 -13.96
N PHE A 138 17.20 -0.66 -14.75
CA PHE A 138 17.43 -0.41 -16.17
C PHE A 138 18.04 -1.67 -16.82
N PRO A 139 18.07 -1.79 -18.16
CA PRO A 139 18.44 -3.04 -18.83
C PRO A 139 19.86 -3.56 -18.50
N GLN A 140 20.80 -2.64 -18.26
CA GLN A 140 22.20 -2.90 -17.91
C GLN A 140 22.48 -2.79 -16.39
N ALA A 141 21.46 -2.84 -15.53
CA ALA A 141 21.63 -2.71 -14.09
C ALA A 141 22.63 -3.72 -13.53
N VAL A 142 23.45 -3.28 -12.58
CA VAL A 142 24.41 -4.12 -11.86
C VAL A 142 24.24 -3.85 -10.36
N PRO A 143 23.88 -4.87 -9.57
CA PRO A 143 23.52 -6.23 -9.99
C PRO A 143 22.21 -6.25 -10.81
N LYS A 144 22.10 -7.15 -11.79
CA LYS A 144 20.90 -7.28 -12.64
C LYS A 144 19.79 -8.04 -11.92
N LYS A 145 19.22 -7.42 -10.89
CA LYS A 145 18.25 -8.03 -9.98
C LYS A 145 16.97 -7.19 -9.92
N ALA A 146 15.87 -7.86 -9.61
CA ALA A 146 14.59 -7.19 -9.43
C ALA A 146 14.50 -6.56 -8.04
N VAL A 147 13.68 -5.50 -7.95
CA VAL A 147 13.21 -4.88 -6.71
C VAL A 147 11.70 -4.67 -6.83
N ILE A 148 10.98 -4.75 -5.72
CA ILE A 148 9.58 -4.36 -5.65
C ILE A 148 9.48 -3.06 -4.85
N GLU A 149 9.04 -2.00 -5.51
CA GLU A 149 8.73 -0.76 -4.82
C GLU A 149 7.44 -0.90 -4.03
N ARG A 150 7.55 -0.76 -2.71
CA ARG A 150 6.42 -0.80 -1.78
C ARG A 150 6.68 0.22 -0.69
N GLU A 151 5.83 1.25 -0.65
CA GLU A 151 5.93 2.34 0.33
C GLU A 151 5.45 1.89 1.72
N GLY A 152 4.52 0.95 1.76
CA GLY A 152 3.94 0.43 2.99
C GLY A 152 2.70 -0.42 2.71
N THR A 153 1.84 -0.59 3.73
CA THR A 153 0.54 -1.24 3.57
C THR A 153 -0.52 -0.20 3.22
N SER A 154 -1.32 -0.45 2.19
CA SER A 154 -2.44 0.43 1.84
C SER A 154 -3.46 0.54 3.00
N PRO A 155 -4.04 1.72 3.28
CA PRO A 155 -4.99 1.90 4.39
C PRO A 155 -6.16 0.90 4.37
N CYS A 156 -6.71 0.61 3.19
CA CYS A 156 -7.81 -0.33 3.02
C CYS A 156 -7.44 -1.78 3.36
N SER A 157 -6.19 -2.20 3.11
CA SER A 157 -5.71 -3.54 3.46
C SER A 157 -5.25 -3.59 4.93
N PHE A 158 -4.65 -2.50 5.42
CA PHE A 158 -4.18 -2.39 6.80
C PHE A 158 -5.32 -2.40 7.82
N THR A 159 -6.44 -1.74 7.53
CA THR A 159 -7.60 -1.70 8.45
C THR A 159 -8.38 -3.01 8.49
N CYS A 160 -8.21 -3.90 7.49
CA CYS A 160 -8.93 -5.16 7.45
C CYS A 160 -8.48 -6.09 8.59
N PRO A 161 -9.37 -6.44 9.54
CA PRO A 161 -8.99 -7.32 10.65
C PRO A 161 -8.53 -8.69 10.18
N ALA A 162 -9.20 -9.25 9.16
CA ALA A 162 -8.87 -10.55 8.57
C ALA A 162 -7.56 -10.56 7.74
N GLY A 163 -7.00 -9.39 7.43
CA GLY A 163 -5.80 -9.23 6.59
C GLY A 163 -6.04 -9.42 5.10
N ILE A 164 -7.30 -9.34 4.65
CA ILE A 164 -7.66 -9.41 3.23
C ILE A 164 -7.00 -8.24 2.48
N LYS A 165 -6.30 -8.56 1.40
CA LYS A 165 -5.54 -7.61 0.58
C LYS A 165 -6.45 -6.85 -0.39
N ALA A 166 -7.19 -5.88 0.13
CA ALA A 166 -8.14 -5.07 -0.64
C ALA A 166 -7.52 -4.42 -1.87
N HIS A 167 -6.36 -3.78 -1.72
CA HIS A 167 -5.64 -3.16 -2.83
C HIS A 167 -5.26 -4.20 -3.91
N GLY A 168 -4.88 -5.40 -3.51
CA GLY A 168 -4.45 -6.48 -4.41
C GLY A 168 -5.56 -6.96 -5.32
N TYR A 169 -6.71 -7.35 -4.76
CA TYR A 169 -7.81 -7.86 -5.59
C TYR A 169 -8.47 -6.75 -6.42
N ILE A 170 -8.44 -5.49 -5.95
CA ILE A 170 -8.87 -4.34 -6.76
C ILE A 170 -7.95 -4.17 -7.98
N ALA A 171 -6.64 -4.25 -7.80
CA ALA A 171 -5.69 -4.16 -8.91
C ALA A 171 -5.87 -5.32 -9.91
N LEU A 172 -6.22 -6.52 -9.44
CA LEU A 172 -6.51 -7.68 -10.29
C LEU A 172 -7.80 -7.47 -11.09
N VAL A 173 -8.88 -7.00 -10.46
CA VAL A 173 -10.15 -6.64 -11.15
C VAL A 173 -9.94 -5.57 -12.21
N ARG A 174 -9.13 -4.54 -11.92
CA ARG A 174 -8.75 -3.50 -12.90
C ARG A 174 -8.12 -4.12 -14.15
N GLY A 175 -7.27 -5.13 -13.96
CA GLY A 175 -6.61 -5.90 -15.02
C GLY A 175 -7.46 -7.01 -15.67
N GLY A 176 -8.70 -7.24 -15.23
CA GLY A 176 -9.54 -8.32 -15.76
C GLY A 176 -9.21 -9.73 -15.23
N LYS A 177 -8.36 -9.82 -14.19
CA LYS A 177 -7.88 -11.08 -13.60
C LYS A 177 -8.79 -11.55 -12.46
N TYR A 178 -10.00 -11.97 -12.79
CA TYR A 178 -11.06 -12.22 -11.79
C TYR A 178 -10.84 -13.47 -10.96
N ARG A 179 -10.31 -14.54 -11.57
CA ARG A 179 -9.99 -15.79 -10.88
C ARG A 179 -8.91 -15.56 -9.83
N GLU A 180 -7.81 -14.92 -10.23
CA GLU A 180 -6.73 -14.57 -9.32
C GLU A 180 -7.19 -13.61 -8.21
N ALA A 181 -8.14 -12.72 -8.52
CA ALA A 181 -8.75 -11.85 -7.51
C ALA A 181 -9.56 -12.64 -6.47
N PHE A 182 -10.29 -13.68 -6.89
CA PHE A 182 -11.01 -14.59 -6.00
C PHE A 182 -10.03 -15.37 -5.12
N ASP A 183 -9.01 -15.98 -5.74
CA ASP A 183 -7.98 -16.76 -5.06
C ASP A 183 -7.26 -15.93 -4.00
N LEU A 184 -6.92 -14.67 -4.31
CA LEU A 184 -6.29 -13.76 -3.36
C LEU A 184 -7.16 -13.45 -2.14
N VAL A 185 -8.50 -13.36 -2.29
CA VAL A 185 -9.39 -13.21 -1.13
C VAL A 185 -9.49 -14.53 -0.37
N LEU A 186 -9.55 -15.64 -1.10
CA LEU A 186 -9.62 -17.00 -0.55
C LEU A 186 -8.37 -17.36 0.29
N GLU A 187 -7.21 -16.78 -0.02
CA GLU A 187 -5.99 -16.89 0.80
C GLU A 187 -6.18 -16.41 2.24
N ASN A 188 -7.13 -15.51 2.50
CA ASN A 188 -7.40 -14.95 3.82
C ASN A 188 -8.68 -15.48 4.47
N THR A 189 -9.65 -15.98 3.70
CA THR A 189 -10.94 -16.45 4.23
C THR A 189 -11.73 -17.33 3.24
N PRO A 190 -12.41 -18.39 3.70
CA PRO A 190 -13.33 -19.16 2.86
C PRO A 190 -14.67 -18.45 2.60
N LEU A 191 -14.96 -17.33 3.28
CA LEU A 191 -16.27 -16.67 3.32
C LEU A 191 -16.37 -15.51 2.33
N VAL A 192 -15.91 -15.73 1.10
CA VAL A 192 -15.75 -14.67 0.08
C VAL A 192 -17.10 -14.05 -0.27
N GLY A 193 -18.11 -14.88 -0.54
CA GLY A 193 -19.45 -14.44 -0.91
C GLY A 193 -20.17 -13.71 0.22
N SER A 194 -20.09 -14.25 1.44
CA SER A 194 -20.68 -13.67 2.65
C SER A 194 -20.07 -12.31 2.99
N LEU A 195 -18.74 -12.18 2.92
CA LEU A 195 -18.05 -10.91 3.17
C LEU A 195 -18.20 -9.90 2.01
N GLY A 196 -18.56 -10.34 0.81
CA GLY A 196 -18.96 -9.47 -0.30
C GLY A 196 -20.32 -8.80 -0.06
N ARG A 197 -21.15 -9.38 0.82
CA ARG A 197 -22.53 -8.94 1.07
C ARG A 197 -22.70 -8.30 2.45
N ALA A 198 -22.34 -9.01 3.51
CA ALA A 198 -22.69 -8.64 4.88
C ALA A 198 -21.54 -7.98 5.68
N CYS A 199 -20.37 -7.78 5.08
CA CYS A 199 -19.29 -7.07 5.73
C CYS A 199 -19.62 -5.57 5.87
N TYR A 200 -19.29 -4.95 6.99
CA TYR A 200 -19.45 -3.49 7.17
C TYR A 200 -18.31 -2.66 6.57
N ALA A 201 -17.43 -3.30 5.80
CA ALA A 201 -16.42 -2.66 4.95
C ALA A 201 -15.57 -1.57 5.62
N PRO A 202 -14.84 -1.86 6.73
CA PRO A 202 -13.92 -0.89 7.34
C PRO A 202 -12.86 -0.37 6.36
N CYS A 203 -12.53 -1.18 5.34
CA CYS A 203 -11.65 -0.82 4.23
C CYS A 203 -12.15 0.37 3.40
N GLU A 204 -13.46 0.56 3.26
CA GLU A 204 -14.05 1.70 2.55
C GLU A 204 -13.96 2.98 3.39
N GLY A 205 -14.16 2.87 4.71
CA GLY A 205 -14.01 3.99 5.65
C GLY A 205 -12.60 4.56 5.70
N GLU A 206 -11.58 3.74 5.49
CA GLU A 206 -10.18 4.17 5.47
C GLU A 206 -9.63 4.46 4.06
N CYS A 207 -10.45 4.35 3.01
CA CYS A 207 -10.01 4.60 1.64
C CYS A 207 -9.54 6.06 1.47
N THR A 208 -8.29 6.26 1.03
CA THR A 208 -7.74 7.61 0.82
C THR A 208 -8.57 8.45 -0.15
N ARG A 209 -9.20 7.82 -1.16
CA ARG A 209 -10.07 8.53 -2.11
C ARG A 209 -11.37 9.06 -1.49
N GLY A 210 -11.71 8.61 -0.28
CA GLY A 210 -12.85 9.10 0.48
C GLY A 210 -12.80 10.59 0.81
N SER A 211 -11.60 11.20 0.89
CA SER A 211 -11.44 12.65 1.09
C SER A 211 -11.59 13.48 -0.20
N LEU A 212 -11.74 12.83 -1.35
CA LEU A 212 -11.96 13.47 -2.64
C LEU A 212 -13.45 13.35 -3.02
N GLU A 213 -13.78 12.49 -3.98
CA GLU A 213 -15.15 12.30 -4.46
C GLU A 213 -15.85 11.04 -3.92
N GLY A 214 -15.23 10.35 -2.96
CA GLY A 214 -15.81 9.20 -2.27
C GLY A 214 -15.05 7.89 -2.48
N PRO A 215 -15.19 6.92 -1.56
CA PRO A 215 -14.39 5.71 -1.52
C PRO A 215 -14.65 4.80 -2.73
N LEU A 216 -13.77 3.80 -2.90
CA LEU A 216 -14.06 2.68 -3.79
C LEU A 216 -15.13 1.78 -3.15
N PRO A 217 -16.03 1.16 -3.94
CA PRO A 217 -16.98 0.17 -3.43
C PRO A 217 -16.30 -1.20 -3.24
N ILE A 218 -15.29 -1.25 -2.36
CA ILE A 218 -14.40 -2.39 -2.09
C ILE A 218 -15.17 -3.68 -1.75
N ARG A 219 -16.26 -3.58 -0.99
CA ARG A 219 -17.14 -4.71 -0.64
C ARG A 219 -17.90 -5.21 -1.87
N ARG A 220 -18.48 -4.32 -2.67
CA ARG A 220 -19.24 -4.71 -3.87
C ARG A 220 -18.35 -5.26 -4.98
N ILE A 221 -17.11 -4.78 -5.09
CA ILE A 221 -16.09 -5.39 -5.97
C ILE A 221 -15.82 -6.83 -5.53
N LYS A 222 -15.70 -7.08 -4.21
CA LYS A 222 -15.56 -8.44 -3.68
C LYS A 222 -16.76 -9.33 -3.99
N ARG A 223 -17.99 -8.80 -3.87
CA ARG A 223 -19.21 -9.50 -4.29
C ARG A 223 -19.18 -9.85 -5.78
N PHE A 224 -18.82 -8.90 -6.64
CA PHE A 224 -18.70 -9.15 -8.08
C PHE A 224 -17.73 -10.31 -8.38
N ILE A 225 -16.57 -10.32 -7.72
CA ILE A 225 -15.59 -11.41 -7.85
C ILE A 225 -16.21 -12.75 -7.42
N ALA A 226 -16.85 -12.80 -6.25
CA ALA A 226 -17.46 -14.02 -5.71
C ALA A 226 -18.60 -14.55 -6.60
N ASP A 227 -19.53 -13.68 -6.99
CA ASP A 227 -20.71 -14.05 -7.78
C ASP A 227 -20.32 -14.55 -9.17
N ARG A 228 -19.29 -13.94 -9.78
CA ARG A 228 -18.74 -14.41 -11.05
C ARG A 228 -18.12 -15.79 -10.88
N TYR A 229 -17.25 -15.97 -9.90
CA TYR A 229 -16.56 -17.23 -9.66
C TYR A 229 -17.56 -18.37 -9.35
N TYR A 230 -18.58 -18.13 -8.52
CA TYR A 230 -19.60 -19.13 -8.17
C TYR A 230 -20.51 -19.52 -9.33
N ARG A 231 -20.73 -18.63 -10.29
CA ARG A 231 -21.47 -18.94 -11.52
C ARG A 231 -20.65 -19.82 -12.47
N GLU A 232 -19.36 -19.55 -12.58
CA GLU A 232 -18.43 -20.29 -13.44
C GLU A 232 -18.02 -21.64 -12.80
N HIS A 233 -17.99 -21.72 -11.47
CA HIS A 233 -17.50 -22.88 -10.70
C HIS A 233 -18.47 -23.22 -9.56
N SER A 234 -19.40 -24.14 -9.85
CA SER A 234 -20.40 -24.60 -8.88
C SER A 234 -19.79 -25.30 -7.66
N GLU A 235 -18.62 -25.91 -7.82
CA GLU A 235 -17.81 -26.54 -6.76
C GLU A 235 -16.40 -25.90 -6.69
N PRO A 236 -15.72 -25.95 -5.53
CA PRO A 236 -14.33 -25.52 -5.43
C PRO A 236 -13.38 -26.40 -6.25
N GLU A 237 -12.43 -25.79 -6.95
CA GLU A 237 -11.46 -26.48 -7.81
C GLU A 237 -10.15 -26.81 -7.06
N TYR A 238 -10.28 -27.38 -5.87
CA TYR A 238 -9.15 -27.89 -5.09
C TYR A 238 -9.60 -29.08 -4.25
N SER A 239 -8.65 -29.98 -3.97
CA SER A 239 -8.85 -31.17 -3.17
C SER A 239 -8.18 -31.02 -1.79
N PRO A 240 -8.42 -31.94 -0.85
CA PRO A 240 -7.61 -32.04 0.35
C PRO A 240 -6.11 -32.18 -0.01
N PRO A 241 -5.19 -31.74 0.86
CA PRO A 241 -3.76 -31.97 0.67
C PRO A 241 -3.45 -33.47 0.49
N GLU A 242 -2.48 -33.80 -0.37
CA GLU A 242 -2.07 -35.18 -0.63
C GLU A 242 -1.51 -35.86 0.64
N GLU A 243 -0.73 -35.12 1.43
CA GLU A 243 -0.20 -35.58 2.71
C GLU A 243 -1.06 -35.08 3.88
N LEU A 244 -1.70 -36.02 4.57
CA LEU A 244 -2.42 -35.76 5.81
C LEU A 244 -1.50 -35.99 7.01
N LYS A 245 -1.62 -35.13 8.01
CA LYS A 245 -0.94 -35.29 9.30
C LYS A 245 -1.74 -36.24 10.20
N ASP A 246 -1.05 -36.92 11.11
CA ASP A 246 -1.65 -37.82 12.10
C ASP A 246 -2.36 -37.10 13.26
N LYS A 247 -2.45 -35.77 13.20
CA LYS A 247 -3.03 -34.92 14.23
C LYS A 247 -4.47 -34.52 13.89
N ARG A 248 -5.35 -34.58 14.90
CA ARG A 248 -6.78 -34.27 14.78
C ARG A 248 -7.15 -33.00 15.53
N VAL A 249 -7.97 -32.14 14.92
CA VAL A 249 -8.45 -30.90 15.55
C VAL A 249 -9.98 -30.86 15.59
N ALA A 250 -10.54 -30.58 16.76
CA ALA A 250 -11.96 -30.34 16.95
C ALA A 250 -12.26 -28.85 16.94
N ILE A 251 -13.33 -28.44 16.27
CA ILE A 251 -13.81 -27.05 16.26
C ILE A 251 -15.25 -27.04 16.75
N VAL A 252 -15.54 -26.26 17.80
CA VAL A 252 -16.88 -26.15 18.38
C VAL A 252 -17.55 -24.88 17.85
N GLY A 253 -18.48 -25.05 16.92
CA GLY A 253 -19.23 -23.98 16.25
C GLY A 253 -18.85 -23.81 14.78
N ALA A 254 -19.85 -23.80 13.88
CA ALA A 254 -19.68 -23.59 12.44
C ALA A 254 -19.98 -22.14 12.00
N GLY A 255 -19.68 -21.16 12.85
CA GLY A 255 -19.73 -19.74 12.51
C GLY A 255 -18.47 -19.26 11.76
N PRO A 256 -18.35 -17.94 11.49
CA PRO A 256 -17.26 -17.40 10.68
C PRO A 256 -15.85 -17.75 11.20
N ALA A 257 -15.64 -17.69 12.53
CA ALA A 257 -14.38 -18.03 13.15
C ALA A 257 -14.05 -19.53 13.00
N GLY A 258 -15.01 -20.41 13.29
CA GLY A 258 -14.85 -21.86 13.19
C GLY A 258 -14.59 -22.33 11.75
N LEU A 259 -15.39 -21.86 10.79
CA LEU A 259 -15.21 -22.17 9.36
C LEU A 259 -13.85 -21.70 8.84
N THR A 260 -13.41 -20.51 9.26
CA THR A 260 -12.10 -19.98 8.86
C THR A 260 -10.95 -20.78 9.48
N ALA A 261 -11.02 -21.09 10.78
CA ALA A 261 -10.01 -21.91 11.43
C ALA A 261 -9.89 -23.29 10.79
N ALA A 262 -11.05 -23.91 10.50
CA ALA A 262 -11.12 -25.21 9.84
C ALA A 262 -10.44 -25.20 8.47
N PHE A 263 -10.75 -24.19 7.65
CA PHE A 263 -10.18 -24.01 6.33
C PHE A 263 -8.64 -23.95 6.37
N PHE A 264 -8.06 -23.13 7.24
CA PHE A 264 -6.60 -22.99 7.32
C PHE A 264 -5.90 -24.22 7.90
N LEU A 265 -6.50 -24.90 8.89
CA LEU A 265 -5.95 -26.14 9.45
C LEU A 265 -6.02 -27.28 8.44
N ALA A 266 -7.13 -27.42 7.72
CA ALA A 266 -7.28 -28.43 6.69
C ALA A 266 -6.28 -28.24 5.53
N ARG A 267 -6.04 -26.99 5.09
CA ARG A 267 -4.99 -26.68 4.09
C ARG A 267 -3.58 -27.06 4.55
N LYS A 268 -3.34 -27.17 5.85
CA LYS A 268 -2.06 -27.61 6.44
C LYS A 268 -1.98 -29.14 6.62
N GLY A 269 -2.97 -29.89 6.16
CA GLY A 269 -3.05 -31.35 6.22
C GLY A 269 -3.63 -31.92 7.51
N TYR A 270 -4.17 -31.09 8.42
CA TYR A 270 -4.79 -31.62 9.65
C TYR A 270 -6.17 -32.22 9.37
N ARG A 271 -6.53 -33.28 10.11
CA ARG A 271 -7.88 -33.83 10.10
C ARG A 271 -8.78 -32.99 11.01
N VAL A 272 -9.73 -32.27 10.43
CA VAL A 272 -10.57 -31.32 11.17
C VAL A 272 -12.03 -31.77 11.18
N THR A 273 -12.63 -31.77 12.37
CA THR A 273 -14.08 -31.99 12.56
C THR A 273 -14.69 -30.76 13.22
N ILE A 274 -15.73 -30.19 12.62
CA ILE A 274 -16.55 -29.13 13.21
C ILE A 274 -17.78 -29.76 13.86
N PHE A 275 -18.06 -29.39 15.10
CA PHE A 275 -19.27 -29.74 15.83
C PHE A 275 -20.20 -28.53 15.86
N GLU A 276 -21.40 -28.67 15.30
CA GLU A 276 -22.40 -27.61 15.18
C GLU A 276 -23.68 -28.04 15.90
N ALA A 277 -24.16 -27.20 16.82
CA ALA A 277 -25.35 -27.47 17.61
C ALA A 277 -26.63 -27.38 16.77
N GLN A 278 -26.63 -26.52 15.75
CA GLN A 278 -27.77 -26.34 14.85
C GLN A 278 -27.85 -27.46 13.80
N ALA A 279 -29.03 -27.60 13.18
CA ALA A 279 -29.26 -28.59 12.13
C ALA A 279 -28.46 -28.32 10.84
N GLN A 280 -28.02 -27.07 10.62
CA GLN A 280 -27.26 -26.65 9.44
C GLN A 280 -26.09 -25.73 9.85
N PRO A 281 -24.93 -25.82 9.17
CA PRO A 281 -23.77 -24.99 9.48
C PRO A 281 -23.88 -23.56 8.93
N GLY A 282 -23.04 -22.66 9.44
CA GLY A 282 -22.99 -21.25 9.05
C GLY A 282 -23.22 -20.28 10.22
N GLY A 283 -23.63 -20.79 11.39
CA GLY A 283 -23.91 -20.00 12.59
C GLY A 283 -24.83 -18.82 12.29
N MET A 284 -24.52 -17.64 12.84
CA MET A 284 -25.31 -16.41 12.66
C MET A 284 -25.37 -15.90 11.22
N LEU A 285 -24.47 -16.30 10.32
CA LEU A 285 -24.62 -15.99 8.89
C LEU A 285 -25.89 -16.63 8.32
N ARG A 286 -26.20 -17.83 8.78
CA ARG A 286 -27.42 -18.55 8.41
C ARG A 286 -28.60 -18.12 9.28
N THR A 287 -28.44 -18.09 10.59
CA THR A 287 -29.57 -17.98 11.51
C THR A 287 -30.02 -16.54 11.77
N ALA A 288 -29.12 -15.55 11.74
CA ALA A 288 -29.46 -14.17 12.10
C ALA A 288 -29.57 -13.24 10.89
N ILE A 289 -28.61 -13.26 9.95
CA ILE A 289 -28.59 -12.30 8.83
C ILE A 289 -29.73 -12.61 7.85
N PRO A 290 -30.63 -11.67 7.52
CA PRO A 290 -31.74 -11.93 6.61
C PRO A 290 -31.32 -12.21 5.16
N SER A 291 -32.10 -13.01 4.44
CA SER A 291 -31.81 -13.39 3.03
C SER A 291 -31.71 -12.23 2.05
N PHE A 292 -32.39 -11.10 2.30
CA PHE A 292 -32.29 -9.90 1.45
C PHE A 292 -30.93 -9.19 1.58
N ARG A 293 -30.14 -9.51 2.62
CA ARG A 293 -28.74 -9.07 2.79
C ARG A 293 -27.77 -10.18 2.45
N LEU A 294 -28.03 -11.40 2.89
CA LEU A 294 -27.18 -12.56 2.67
C LEU A 294 -28.02 -13.81 2.36
N PRO A 295 -28.18 -14.15 1.07
CA PRO A 295 -28.84 -15.38 0.64
C PRO A 295 -28.17 -16.63 1.22
N LYS A 296 -28.96 -17.66 1.51
CA LYS A 296 -28.49 -18.88 2.21
C LYS A 296 -27.67 -19.80 1.30
N ASP A 297 -27.97 -19.82 0.01
CA ASP A 297 -27.20 -20.49 -1.03
C ASP A 297 -25.77 -19.94 -1.16
N VAL A 298 -25.57 -18.64 -0.91
CA VAL A 298 -24.23 -18.04 -0.84
C VAL A 298 -23.46 -18.57 0.39
N VAL A 299 -24.13 -18.71 1.53
CA VAL A 299 -23.53 -19.31 2.74
C VAL A 299 -23.20 -20.78 2.50
N ASP A 300 -24.09 -21.54 1.85
CA ASP A 300 -23.83 -22.93 1.46
C ASP A 300 -22.61 -23.01 0.53
N ARG A 301 -22.49 -22.10 -0.44
CA ARG A 301 -21.36 -22.07 -1.36
C ARG A 301 -20.03 -21.69 -0.70
N ASP A 302 -20.05 -20.79 0.29
CA ASP A 302 -18.88 -20.48 1.12
C ASP A 302 -18.47 -21.68 1.99
N ILE A 303 -19.43 -22.45 2.54
CA ILE A 303 -19.16 -23.66 3.32
C ILE A 303 -18.56 -24.77 2.46
N LYS A 304 -18.93 -24.84 1.18
CA LYS A 304 -18.28 -25.74 0.21
C LYS A 304 -16.77 -25.48 0.10
N ASN A 305 -16.31 -24.24 0.21
CA ASN A 305 -14.87 -23.92 0.22
C ASN A 305 -14.12 -24.60 1.37
N VAL A 306 -14.82 -24.89 2.48
CA VAL A 306 -14.24 -25.57 3.65
C VAL A 306 -14.34 -27.09 3.49
N THR A 307 -15.52 -27.60 3.12
CA THR A 307 -15.77 -29.05 3.02
C THR A 307 -15.03 -29.71 1.85
N ALA A 308 -14.71 -28.99 0.78
CA ALA A 308 -13.87 -29.48 -0.32
C ALA A 308 -12.45 -29.88 0.13
N LEU A 309 -11.98 -29.39 1.28
CA LEU A 309 -10.70 -29.80 1.89
C LEU A 309 -10.83 -31.04 2.79
N GLY A 310 -11.99 -31.72 2.80
CA GLY A 310 -12.23 -32.90 3.61
C GLY A 310 -12.59 -32.61 5.07
N VAL A 311 -12.96 -31.36 5.39
CA VAL A 311 -13.46 -31.01 6.73
C VAL A 311 -14.84 -31.64 6.94
N GLU A 312 -14.96 -32.43 8.00
CA GLU A 312 -16.23 -33.02 8.42
C GLU A 312 -17.02 -32.02 9.29
N ILE A 313 -18.31 -31.84 9.01
CA ILE A 313 -19.19 -30.99 9.83
C ILE A 313 -20.32 -31.85 10.39
N LYS A 314 -20.30 -32.05 11.71
CA LYS A 314 -21.33 -32.79 12.47
C LYS A 314 -22.36 -31.80 13.01
N THR A 315 -23.54 -31.76 12.39
CA THR A 315 -24.66 -30.91 12.80
C THR A 315 -25.55 -31.60 13.84
N GLY A 316 -26.34 -30.82 14.58
CA GLY A 316 -27.18 -31.32 15.68
C GLY A 316 -26.39 -31.81 16.90
N VAL A 317 -25.09 -31.51 16.98
CA VAL A 317 -24.21 -31.95 18.06
C VAL A 317 -23.82 -30.75 18.92
N LYS A 318 -24.45 -30.64 20.08
CA LYS A 318 -24.09 -29.63 21.09
C LYS A 318 -22.98 -30.19 21.98
N VAL A 319 -21.83 -29.54 21.98
CA VAL A 319 -20.70 -29.91 22.85
C VAL A 319 -20.88 -29.25 24.22
N GLU A 320 -21.07 -30.07 25.25
CA GLU A 320 -21.17 -29.60 26.64
C GLU A 320 -19.91 -29.88 27.45
N ASP A 321 -19.05 -30.81 27.00
CA ASP A 321 -17.80 -31.17 27.65
C ASP A 321 -16.63 -31.21 26.63
N LEU A 322 -15.58 -30.42 26.90
CA LEU A 322 -14.39 -30.36 26.06
C LEU A 322 -13.41 -31.50 26.36
N GLU A 323 -13.47 -32.10 27.56
CA GLU A 323 -12.63 -33.25 27.92
C GLU A 323 -13.06 -34.50 27.16
N GLU A 324 -14.35 -34.66 26.87
CA GLU A 324 -14.86 -35.74 26.02
C GLU A 324 -14.25 -35.69 24.61
N LEU A 325 -14.12 -34.50 24.03
CA LEU A 325 -13.43 -34.32 22.75
C LEU A 325 -11.95 -34.68 22.87
N LYS A 326 -11.28 -34.29 23.96
CA LYS A 326 -9.88 -34.68 24.18
C LYS A 326 -9.74 -36.22 24.26
N ASN A 327 -10.62 -36.87 25.02
CA ASN A 327 -10.66 -38.33 25.19
C ASN A 327 -11.03 -39.07 23.89
N SER A 328 -11.78 -38.42 22.99
CA SER A 328 -12.13 -38.93 21.66
C SER A 328 -10.98 -38.85 20.63
N GLY A 329 -9.77 -38.46 21.08
CA GLY A 329 -8.55 -38.48 20.29
C GLY A 329 -8.26 -37.19 19.52
N PHE A 330 -8.81 -36.05 19.92
CA PHE A 330 -8.44 -34.75 19.34
C PHE A 330 -7.21 -34.16 20.05
N ASP A 331 -6.21 -33.74 19.27
CA ASP A 331 -4.95 -33.19 19.79
C ASP A 331 -5.11 -31.73 20.25
N ALA A 332 -5.94 -30.97 19.54
CA ALA A 332 -6.28 -29.59 19.86
C ALA A 332 -7.79 -29.32 19.65
N ILE A 333 -8.32 -28.34 20.39
CA ILE A 333 -9.72 -27.92 20.36
C ILE A 333 -9.79 -26.40 20.16
N PHE A 334 -10.66 -25.95 19.26
CA PHE A 334 -10.97 -24.53 19.07
C PHE A 334 -12.44 -24.23 19.38
N VAL A 335 -12.70 -23.40 20.39
CA VAL A 335 -14.05 -23.02 20.82
C VAL A 335 -14.47 -21.70 20.15
N ALA A 336 -15.49 -21.78 19.29
CA ALA A 336 -15.99 -20.67 18.47
C ALA A 336 -17.53 -20.60 18.45
N THR A 337 -18.15 -20.77 19.63
CA THR A 337 -19.61 -20.84 19.80
C THR A 337 -20.35 -19.51 19.60
N GLY A 338 -19.62 -18.39 19.54
CA GLY A 338 -20.20 -17.06 19.34
C GLY A 338 -20.98 -16.54 20.56
N THR A 339 -22.01 -15.74 20.30
CA THR A 339 -22.90 -15.16 21.34
C THR A 339 -24.37 -15.52 21.08
N PRO A 340 -24.75 -16.82 21.18
CA PRO A 340 -26.10 -17.26 20.87
C PRO A 340 -27.15 -16.79 21.88
N GLY A 341 -26.75 -16.38 23.08
CA GLY A 341 -27.66 -15.92 24.12
C GLY A 341 -28.20 -14.51 23.84
N ALA A 342 -29.51 -14.31 24.01
CA ALA A 342 -30.14 -12.99 23.98
C ALA A 342 -30.29 -12.43 25.41
N LYS A 343 -29.90 -11.17 25.61
CA LYS A 343 -30.11 -10.50 26.90
C LYS A 343 -31.60 -10.23 27.12
N LYS A 344 -32.08 -10.57 28.31
CA LYS A 344 -33.42 -10.16 28.77
C LYS A 344 -33.44 -8.69 29.18
N MET A 345 -34.56 -8.02 28.92
CA MET A 345 -34.87 -6.67 29.37
C MET A 345 -35.12 -6.60 30.89
N ARG A 346 -35.63 -7.70 31.48
CA ARG A 346 -36.00 -7.80 32.90
C ARG A 346 -37.09 -6.81 33.29
N VAL A 347 -38.14 -6.74 32.46
CA VAL A 347 -39.33 -5.91 32.71
C VAL A 347 -40.55 -6.80 32.91
N GLU A 348 -41.56 -6.28 33.60
CA GLU A 348 -42.83 -7.00 33.80
C GLU A 348 -43.48 -7.33 32.44
N GLY A 349 -44.01 -8.54 32.30
CA GLY A 349 -44.68 -9.01 31.09
C GLY A 349 -43.75 -9.50 29.96
N GLU A 350 -42.45 -9.65 30.20
CA GLU A 350 -41.48 -10.11 29.18
C GLU A 350 -41.73 -11.56 28.70
N ASP A 351 -42.45 -12.37 29.48
CA ASP A 351 -42.80 -13.75 29.12
C ASP A 351 -44.22 -13.88 28.50
N LEU A 352 -44.89 -12.78 28.13
CA LEU A 352 -46.20 -12.79 27.45
C LEU A 352 -46.11 -13.37 26.02
N ASP A 353 -47.16 -14.07 25.58
CA ASP A 353 -47.30 -14.49 24.18
C ASP A 353 -47.40 -13.25 23.28
N GLY A 354 -46.44 -13.10 22.37
CA GLY A 354 -46.23 -11.89 21.56
C GLY A 354 -44.95 -11.12 21.87
N VAL A 355 -44.26 -11.40 22.98
CA VAL A 355 -42.91 -10.85 23.26
C VAL A 355 -41.87 -11.91 22.90
N VAL A 356 -41.02 -11.64 21.89
CA VAL A 356 -40.03 -12.59 21.39
C VAL A 356 -38.64 -11.99 21.32
N GLY A 357 -37.62 -12.84 21.44
CA GLY A 357 -36.23 -12.46 21.19
C GLY A 357 -35.96 -12.27 19.70
N SER A 358 -35.14 -11.26 19.36
CA SER A 358 -34.75 -10.98 17.97
C SER A 358 -34.01 -12.14 17.29
N LEU A 359 -33.13 -12.86 18.01
CA LEU A 359 -32.43 -14.01 17.44
C LEU A 359 -33.39 -15.15 17.10
N ASP A 360 -34.32 -15.48 18.00
CA ASP A 360 -35.31 -16.54 17.77
C ASP A 360 -36.21 -16.19 16.59
N PHE A 361 -36.70 -14.95 16.55
CA PHE A 361 -37.53 -14.45 15.45
C PHE A 361 -36.80 -14.54 14.10
N LEU A 362 -35.57 -14.01 14.03
CA LEU A 362 -34.77 -14.04 12.80
C LEU A 362 -34.43 -15.48 12.40
N GLN A 363 -34.11 -16.35 13.36
CA GLN A 363 -33.81 -17.75 13.12
C GLN A 363 -35.02 -18.49 12.53
N GLN A 364 -36.20 -18.32 13.12
CA GLN A 364 -37.42 -18.94 12.62
C GLN A 364 -37.69 -18.56 11.16
N VAL A 365 -37.60 -17.26 10.84
CA VAL A 365 -37.77 -16.76 9.47
C VAL A 365 -36.71 -17.32 8.53
N ASN A 366 -35.43 -17.26 8.92
CA ASN A 366 -34.30 -17.70 8.09
C ASN A 366 -34.30 -19.22 7.85
N LEU A 367 -34.86 -20.01 8.76
CA LEU A 367 -35.04 -21.46 8.63
C LEU A 367 -36.35 -21.85 7.92
N GLY A 368 -37.07 -20.87 7.36
CA GLY A 368 -38.22 -21.11 6.49
C GLY A 368 -39.55 -21.32 7.24
N GLN A 369 -39.64 -20.98 8.53
CA GLN A 369 -40.93 -21.01 9.21
C GLN A 369 -41.86 -19.93 8.65
N LYS A 370 -43.10 -20.33 8.36
CA LYS A 370 -44.13 -19.43 7.83
C LYS A 370 -44.73 -18.57 8.94
N ILE A 371 -44.08 -17.45 9.22
CA ILE A 371 -44.62 -16.40 10.12
C ILE A 371 -45.34 -15.36 9.27
N SER A 372 -46.58 -15.01 9.64
CA SER A 372 -47.28 -13.88 9.03
C SER A 372 -47.53 -12.82 10.08
N LEU A 373 -47.14 -11.58 9.76
CA LEU A 373 -47.39 -10.40 10.59
C LEU A 373 -48.49 -9.52 9.99
N LYS A 374 -49.26 -10.06 9.04
CA LYS A 374 -50.36 -9.33 8.40
C LYS A 374 -51.30 -8.75 9.46
N ASP A 375 -51.60 -7.47 9.31
CA ASP A 375 -52.48 -6.69 10.19
C ASP A 375 -51.95 -6.45 11.62
N ARG A 376 -50.74 -6.94 11.96
CA ARG A 376 -50.12 -6.78 13.29
C ARG A 376 -49.30 -5.49 13.41
N ALA A 377 -49.37 -4.84 14.56
CA ALA A 377 -48.48 -3.77 14.99
C ALA A 377 -47.28 -4.36 15.75
N VAL A 378 -46.07 -4.07 15.28
CA VAL A 378 -44.82 -4.64 15.80
C VAL A 378 -43.96 -3.53 16.41
N ILE A 379 -43.48 -3.75 17.63
CA ILE A 379 -42.47 -2.89 18.27
C ILE A 379 -41.16 -3.66 18.35
N VAL A 380 -40.08 -3.08 17.83
CA VAL A 380 -38.73 -3.62 17.95
C VAL A 380 -37.95 -2.78 18.95
N VAL A 381 -37.41 -3.41 19.99
CA VAL A 381 -36.71 -2.71 21.09
C VAL A 381 -35.21 -2.90 20.95
N GLY A 382 -34.49 -1.83 20.59
CA GLY A 382 -33.04 -1.87 20.37
C GLY A 382 -32.60 -0.95 19.24
N GLY A 383 -31.29 -0.72 19.12
CA GLY A 383 -30.73 0.18 18.09
C GLY A 383 -29.49 -0.34 17.37
N GLY A 384 -29.13 -1.62 17.56
CA GLY A 384 -28.04 -2.26 16.84
C GLY A 384 -28.51 -2.86 15.50
N ASN A 385 -27.57 -3.34 14.68
CA ASN A 385 -27.88 -3.90 13.36
C ASN A 385 -28.90 -5.06 13.42
N VAL A 386 -28.86 -5.90 14.46
CA VAL A 386 -29.85 -6.97 14.66
C VAL A 386 -31.28 -6.44 14.83
N ALA A 387 -31.44 -5.29 15.51
CA ALA A 387 -32.75 -4.65 15.66
C ALA A 387 -33.26 -4.13 14.30
N ILE A 388 -32.37 -3.57 13.49
CA ILE A 388 -32.72 -3.09 12.14
C ILE A 388 -33.08 -4.26 11.22
N ASP A 389 -32.30 -5.33 11.24
CA ASP A 389 -32.60 -6.55 10.50
C ASP A 389 -33.98 -7.12 10.89
N ALA A 390 -34.27 -7.22 12.20
CA ALA A 390 -35.57 -7.69 12.69
C ALA A 390 -36.73 -6.78 12.25
N ALA A 391 -36.56 -5.45 12.30
CA ALA A 391 -37.57 -4.50 11.86
C ALA A 391 -37.86 -4.63 10.36
N ARG A 392 -36.81 -4.70 9.53
CA ARG A 392 -36.92 -4.85 8.07
C ARG A 392 -37.49 -6.20 7.66
N VAL A 393 -37.22 -7.26 8.42
CA VAL A 393 -37.88 -8.57 8.28
C VAL A 393 -39.36 -8.46 8.65
N ALA A 394 -39.71 -7.79 9.74
CA ALA A 394 -41.11 -7.63 10.15
C ALA A 394 -41.95 -6.91 9.09
N VAL A 395 -41.40 -5.87 8.47
CA VAL A 395 -42.02 -5.20 7.31
C VAL A 395 -42.29 -6.20 6.17
N ARG A 396 -41.29 -7.04 5.83
CA ARG A 396 -41.40 -8.06 4.76
C ARG A 396 -42.42 -9.16 5.01
N LEU A 397 -42.69 -9.44 6.28
CA LEU A 397 -43.76 -10.38 6.68
C LEU A 397 -45.17 -9.75 6.68
N GLY A 398 -45.28 -8.50 6.22
CA GLY A 398 -46.56 -7.80 6.04
C GLY A 398 -47.07 -7.07 7.28
N ALA A 399 -46.20 -6.75 8.25
CA ALA A 399 -46.58 -5.98 9.42
C ALA A 399 -47.29 -4.67 9.03
N LYS A 400 -48.43 -4.39 9.67
CA LYS A 400 -49.23 -3.18 9.42
C LYS A 400 -48.45 -1.91 9.78
N ARG A 401 -47.70 -2.00 10.88
CA ARG A 401 -46.87 -0.93 11.43
C ARG A 401 -45.68 -1.53 12.16
N VAL A 402 -44.48 -1.01 11.92
CA VAL A 402 -43.26 -1.42 12.61
C VAL A 402 -42.60 -0.19 13.22
N VAL A 403 -42.43 -0.20 14.54
CA VAL A 403 -41.79 0.90 15.29
C VAL A 403 -40.54 0.38 15.98
N VAL A 404 -39.38 0.99 15.70
CA VAL A 404 -38.14 0.76 16.44
C VAL A 404 -38.07 1.73 17.61
N GLN A 405 -38.12 1.21 18.83
CA GLN A 405 -37.88 1.99 20.04
C GLN A 405 -36.41 1.93 20.45
N TYR A 406 -35.79 3.10 20.59
CA TYR A 406 -34.42 3.21 21.01
C TYR A 406 -34.24 4.23 22.14
N ARG A 407 -33.54 3.81 23.19
CA ARG A 407 -33.36 4.60 24.42
C ARG A 407 -32.43 5.82 24.28
N ARG A 408 -31.84 6.07 23.11
CA ARG A 408 -30.99 7.23 22.81
C ARG A 408 -31.42 7.88 21.49
N SER A 409 -30.69 8.90 21.04
CA SER A 409 -30.93 9.52 19.73
C SER A 409 -30.33 8.68 18.59
N ARG A 410 -30.64 9.06 17.34
CA ARG A 410 -30.05 8.47 16.12
C ARG A 410 -28.52 8.51 16.14
N ALA A 411 -27.92 9.60 16.62
CA ALA A 411 -26.47 9.79 16.62
C ALA A 411 -25.73 8.77 17.49
N GLU A 412 -26.39 8.20 18.52
CA GLU A 412 -25.80 7.17 19.38
C GLU A 412 -26.19 5.74 18.98
N MET A 413 -26.97 5.54 17.91
CA MET A 413 -27.34 4.20 17.45
C MET A 413 -26.10 3.42 17.00
N PRO A 414 -25.90 2.18 17.49
CA PRO A 414 -24.82 1.33 17.01
C PRO A 414 -25.01 0.81 15.58
N ALA A 415 -26.23 0.83 15.04
CA ALA A 415 -26.48 0.44 13.67
C ALA A 415 -25.84 1.41 12.67
N HIS A 416 -25.46 0.92 11.49
CA HIS A 416 -24.90 1.77 10.45
C HIS A 416 -25.96 2.70 9.87
N ASP A 417 -25.59 3.96 9.62
CA ASP A 417 -26.55 4.99 9.18
C ASP A 417 -27.25 4.66 7.84
N TRP A 418 -26.56 3.97 6.93
CA TRP A 418 -27.17 3.51 5.68
C TRP A 418 -28.23 2.41 5.91
N GLU A 419 -28.07 1.54 6.90
CA GLU A 419 -29.08 0.53 7.27
C GLU A 419 -30.30 1.19 7.93
N ILE A 420 -30.07 2.21 8.77
CA ILE A 420 -31.15 2.99 9.38
C ILE A 420 -31.96 3.69 8.29
N THR A 421 -31.28 4.37 7.37
CA THR A 421 -31.90 5.06 6.23
C THR A 421 -32.65 4.09 5.32
N ALA A 422 -32.11 2.89 5.08
CA ALA A 422 -32.80 1.86 4.32
C ALA A 422 -34.08 1.39 5.01
N ALA A 423 -34.05 1.18 6.34
CA ALA A 423 -35.22 0.80 7.11
C ALA A 423 -36.32 1.89 7.09
N GLU A 424 -35.96 3.16 7.22
CA GLU A 424 -36.90 4.29 7.12
C GLU A 424 -37.60 4.30 5.76
N ARG A 425 -36.85 4.12 4.66
CA ARG A 425 -37.39 4.07 3.30
C ARG A 425 -38.29 2.86 3.04
N GLU A 426 -38.10 1.78 3.78
CA GLU A 426 -38.98 0.60 3.73
C GLU A 426 -40.27 0.78 4.56
N GLY A 427 -40.38 1.87 5.34
CA GLY A 427 -41.56 2.20 6.15
C GLY A 427 -41.43 1.86 7.64
N VAL A 428 -40.21 1.67 8.15
CA VAL A 428 -39.97 1.53 9.60
C VAL A 428 -40.01 2.89 10.27
N GLU A 429 -40.83 3.01 11.32
CA GLU A 429 -40.90 4.21 12.15
C GLU A 429 -39.85 4.14 13.28
N PHE A 430 -39.22 5.26 13.61
CA PHE A 430 -38.25 5.33 14.71
C PHE A 430 -38.78 6.18 15.86
N GLN A 431 -38.74 5.61 17.06
CA GLN A 431 -39.08 6.29 18.29
C GLN A 431 -37.85 6.35 19.19
N TYR A 432 -37.10 7.45 19.00
CA TYR A 432 -35.92 7.76 19.79
C TYR A 432 -36.26 8.19 21.21
N LEU A 433 -35.26 8.14 22.09
CA LEU A 433 -35.39 8.54 23.49
C LEU A 433 -36.59 7.85 24.17
N SER A 434 -36.76 6.57 23.89
CA SER A 434 -37.87 5.77 24.40
C SER A 434 -37.40 4.37 24.79
N VAL A 435 -37.93 3.85 25.89
CA VAL A 435 -37.74 2.46 26.29
C VAL A 435 -39.04 1.89 26.88
N PRO A 436 -39.34 0.61 26.68
CA PRO A 436 -40.39 -0.09 27.43
C PRO A 436 -40.08 -0.14 28.93
N LYS A 437 -41.08 0.20 29.74
CA LYS A 437 -41.09 0.03 31.20
C LYS A 437 -41.68 -1.33 31.59
N ARG A 438 -42.75 -1.75 30.91
CA ARG A 438 -43.39 -3.07 31.03
C ARG A 438 -44.26 -3.40 29.82
N PHE A 439 -44.55 -4.69 29.65
CA PHE A 439 -45.46 -5.22 28.65
C PHE A 439 -46.79 -5.59 29.31
N ILE A 440 -47.91 -5.15 28.72
CA ILE A 440 -49.26 -5.33 29.25
C ILE A 440 -49.99 -6.31 28.34
N GLY A 441 -50.64 -7.30 28.95
CA GLY A 441 -51.39 -8.32 28.23
C GLY A 441 -52.74 -8.65 28.86
N ARG A 442 -53.59 -9.30 28.05
CA ARG A 442 -54.87 -9.89 28.46
C ARG A 442 -54.85 -11.37 28.08
N ASP A 443 -55.30 -12.25 28.98
CA ASP A 443 -55.31 -13.70 28.77
C ASP A 443 -53.94 -14.29 28.37
N GLY A 444 -52.86 -13.73 28.92
CA GLY A 444 -51.49 -14.14 28.63
C GLY A 444 -50.91 -13.64 27.29
N LYS A 445 -51.68 -12.87 26.51
CA LYS A 445 -51.26 -12.31 25.22
C LYS A 445 -50.97 -10.82 25.32
N LEU A 446 -49.91 -10.37 24.66
CA LEU A 446 -49.54 -8.97 24.55
C LEU A 446 -50.67 -8.15 23.90
N THR A 447 -50.98 -7.00 24.49
CA THR A 447 -51.93 -6.03 23.91
C THR A 447 -51.32 -4.62 23.81
N GLU A 448 -50.50 -4.23 24.78
CA GLU A 448 -49.92 -2.88 24.86
C GLU A 448 -48.49 -2.90 25.43
N VAL A 449 -47.70 -1.90 25.07
CA VAL A 449 -46.38 -1.61 25.65
C VAL A 449 -46.45 -0.28 26.40
N GLU A 450 -46.20 -0.30 27.70
CA GLU A 450 -46.03 0.92 28.49
C GLU A 450 -44.57 1.36 28.38
N SER A 451 -44.34 2.47 27.68
CA SER A 451 -43.00 3.04 27.42
C SER A 451 -42.80 4.31 28.23
N MET A 452 -41.55 4.67 28.48
CA MET A 452 -41.16 5.93 29.13
C MET A 452 -40.19 6.72 28.26
N LYS A 453 -40.22 8.05 28.38
CA LYS A 453 -39.25 8.91 27.69
C LYS A 453 -37.90 8.89 28.40
N MET A 454 -36.86 9.08 27.61
CA MET A 454 -35.48 9.20 28.07
C MET A 454 -34.94 10.59 27.76
N GLU A 455 -33.98 11.05 28.55
CA GLU A 455 -33.12 12.18 28.24
C GLU A 455 -31.66 11.74 28.17
N LEU A 456 -30.82 12.48 27.45
CA LEU A 456 -29.40 12.19 27.33
C LEU A 456 -28.63 12.95 28.41
N GLY A 457 -28.00 12.20 29.31
CA GLY A 457 -27.00 12.76 30.22
C GLY A 457 -25.63 12.96 29.54
N GLU A 458 -24.61 13.14 30.38
CA GLU A 458 -23.23 13.32 29.92
C GLU A 458 -22.72 12.13 29.06
N PRO A 459 -21.84 12.41 28.08
CA PRO A 459 -21.14 11.37 27.33
C PRO A 459 -20.27 10.52 28.25
N ASP A 460 -20.24 9.22 28.01
CA ASP A 460 -19.27 8.31 28.59
C ASP A 460 -17.88 8.44 27.91
N ALA A 461 -16.90 7.68 28.40
CA ALA A 461 -15.55 7.65 27.83
C ALA A 461 -15.52 7.25 26.34
N GLY A 462 -16.56 6.57 25.84
CA GLY A 462 -16.77 6.22 24.43
C GLY A 462 -17.54 7.27 23.64
N ARG A 463 -17.70 8.49 24.18
CA ARG A 463 -18.51 9.60 23.65
C ARG A 463 -20.01 9.30 23.54
N ARG A 464 -20.50 8.17 24.07
CA ARG A 464 -21.93 7.81 24.03
C ARG A 464 -22.63 8.37 25.25
N ARG A 465 -23.72 9.10 25.05
CA ARG A 465 -24.49 9.68 26.15
C ARG A 465 -25.25 8.62 26.94
N LYS A 466 -25.22 8.72 28.27
CA LYS A 466 -25.99 7.83 29.15
C LYS A 466 -27.48 8.21 29.10
N PRO A 467 -28.39 7.27 28.79
CA PRO A 467 -29.83 7.56 28.83
C PRO A 467 -30.30 7.60 30.29
N LYS A 468 -31.12 8.60 30.63
CA LYS A 468 -31.77 8.75 31.93
C LYS A 468 -33.29 8.74 31.76
N PRO A 469 -34.04 7.99 32.58
CA PRO A 469 -35.50 8.04 32.58
C PRO A 469 -36.01 9.44 32.90
N VAL A 470 -37.05 9.88 32.20
CA VAL A 470 -37.83 11.06 32.57
C VAL A 470 -39.03 10.59 33.38
N GLU A 471 -38.99 10.77 34.69
CA GLU A 471 -40.07 10.33 35.59
C GLU A 471 -41.42 11.00 35.24
N GLY A 472 -42.51 10.23 35.29
CA GLY A 472 -43.87 10.71 34.96
C GLY A 472 -44.14 10.88 33.46
N SER A 473 -43.23 10.43 32.59
CA SER A 473 -43.36 10.53 31.13
C SER A 473 -43.93 9.27 30.47
N GLU A 474 -44.54 8.37 31.23
CA GLU A 474 -45.06 7.10 30.74
C GLU A 474 -46.23 7.26 29.77
N TYR A 475 -46.27 6.43 28.73
CA TYR A 475 -47.35 6.38 27.76
C TYR A 475 -47.50 4.95 27.21
N ARG A 476 -48.68 4.65 26.68
CA ARG A 476 -49.02 3.31 26.17
C ARG A 476 -49.08 3.30 24.65
N ILE A 477 -48.60 2.21 24.06
CA ILE A 477 -48.66 1.96 22.62
C ILE A 477 -49.27 0.58 22.41
N ALA A 478 -50.31 0.48 21.58
CA ALA A 478 -50.84 -0.81 21.17
C ALA A 478 -49.80 -1.57 20.31
N ALA A 479 -49.57 -2.84 20.65
CA ALA A 479 -48.68 -3.72 19.89
C ALA A 479 -49.17 -5.16 20.01
N ASP A 480 -49.21 -5.86 18.87
CA ASP A 480 -49.54 -7.29 18.81
C ASP A 480 -48.28 -8.15 18.95
N MET A 481 -47.10 -7.56 18.74
CA MET A 481 -45.82 -8.24 18.87
C MET A 481 -44.72 -7.27 19.31
N VAL A 482 -43.86 -7.72 20.22
CA VAL A 482 -42.61 -7.05 20.59
C VAL A 482 -41.43 -7.95 20.25
N ILE A 483 -40.43 -7.40 19.57
CA ILE A 483 -39.16 -8.07 19.29
C ILE A 483 -38.06 -7.40 20.09
N THR A 484 -37.46 -8.13 21.04
CA THR A 484 -36.40 -7.60 21.92
C THR A 484 -35.01 -7.83 21.31
N ALA A 485 -34.25 -6.74 21.16
CA ALA A 485 -32.90 -6.72 20.57
C ALA A 485 -31.95 -5.88 21.45
N VAL A 486 -31.95 -6.16 22.76
CA VAL A 486 -31.25 -5.33 23.77
C VAL A 486 -29.81 -5.76 24.06
N GLY A 487 -29.34 -6.83 23.42
CA GLY A 487 -27.94 -7.26 23.46
C GLY A 487 -27.80 -8.77 23.29
N LEU A 488 -26.60 -9.20 22.93
CA LEU A 488 -26.22 -10.61 22.84
C LEU A 488 -25.18 -10.94 23.92
N GLU A 489 -25.13 -12.19 24.34
CA GLU A 489 -24.17 -12.68 25.31
C GLU A 489 -23.61 -14.07 24.96
N PRO A 490 -22.35 -14.36 25.32
CA PRO A 490 -21.79 -15.70 25.17
C PRO A 490 -22.49 -16.70 26.09
N GLU A 491 -22.76 -17.89 25.57
CA GLU A 491 -23.17 -19.03 26.39
C GLU A 491 -21.96 -19.89 26.74
N THR A 492 -21.34 -19.62 27.89
CA THR A 492 -20.09 -20.28 28.32
C THR A 492 -20.25 -21.19 29.52
N LYS A 493 -21.47 -21.35 30.05
CA LYS A 493 -21.75 -22.14 31.26
C LYS A 493 -21.20 -23.57 31.20
N ALA A 494 -21.33 -24.22 30.05
CA ALA A 494 -20.83 -25.58 29.83
C ALA A 494 -19.30 -25.67 30.02
N PHE A 495 -18.56 -24.61 29.69
CA PHE A 495 -17.10 -24.61 29.71
C PHE A 495 -16.49 -24.06 31.01
N GLN A 496 -17.31 -23.52 31.93
CA GLN A 496 -16.85 -22.89 33.17
C GLN A 496 -16.07 -23.83 34.10
N LYS A 497 -16.30 -25.14 34.00
CA LYS A 497 -15.57 -26.14 34.80
C LYS A 497 -14.10 -26.24 34.41
N LEU A 498 -13.79 -26.01 33.13
CA LEU A 498 -12.46 -26.24 32.56
C LEU A 498 -11.74 -24.93 32.20
N LEU A 499 -12.48 -23.94 31.71
CA LEU A 499 -11.95 -22.68 31.19
C LEU A 499 -12.24 -21.51 32.14
N ARG A 500 -11.29 -20.58 32.24
CA ARG A 500 -11.51 -19.31 32.92
C ARG A 500 -12.48 -18.43 32.11
N ILE A 501 -13.56 -17.98 32.75
CA ILE A 501 -14.56 -17.08 32.17
C ILE A 501 -14.44 -15.70 32.80
N ASN A 502 -14.55 -14.65 31.98
CA ASN A 502 -14.51 -13.26 32.41
C ASN A 502 -15.89 -12.80 32.96
N ASP A 503 -15.93 -11.65 33.62
CA ASP A 503 -17.16 -11.09 34.22
C ASP A 503 -18.27 -10.81 33.20
N ASN A 504 -17.90 -10.54 31.94
CA ASN A 504 -18.82 -10.35 30.83
C ASN A 504 -19.25 -11.67 30.14
N HIS A 505 -18.98 -12.80 30.79
CA HIS A 505 -19.24 -14.16 30.33
C HIS A 505 -18.43 -14.62 29.11
N THR A 506 -17.43 -13.86 28.63
CA THR A 506 -16.54 -14.31 27.55
C THR A 506 -15.45 -15.27 28.05
N ILE A 507 -14.91 -16.10 27.17
CA ILE A 507 -13.77 -16.98 27.49
C ILE A 507 -12.49 -16.14 27.60
N SER A 508 -11.74 -16.36 28.67
CA SER A 508 -10.43 -15.73 28.88
C SER A 508 -9.35 -16.45 28.05
N VAL A 509 -8.60 -15.68 27.26
CA VAL A 509 -7.52 -16.18 26.41
C VAL A 509 -6.31 -15.25 26.46
N ASP A 510 -5.15 -15.78 26.10
CA ASP A 510 -4.00 -14.95 25.77
C ASP A 510 -4.30 -14.13 24.49
N PRO A 511 -4.16 -12.80 24.50
CA PRO A 511 -4.62 -11.93 23.41
C PRO A 511 -3.79 -12.07 22.12
N GLU A 512 -2.55 -12.56 22.23
CA GLU A 512 -1.67 -12.80 21.09
C GLU A 512 -2.01 -14.15 20.45
N THR A 513 -2.04 -15.21 21.25
CA THR A 513 -2.10 -16.60 20.77
C THR A 513 -3.50 -17.19 20.70
N LEU A 514 -4.47 -16.58 21.38
CA LEU A 514 -5.83 -17.10 21.61
C LEU A 514 -5.89 -18.42 22.39
N GLN A 515 -4.79 -18.81 23.03
CA GLN A 515 -4.74 -19.99 23.89
C GLN A 515 -5.46 -19.71 25.21
N THR A 516 -6.23 -20.68 25.69
CA THR A 516 -6.90 -20.60 27.01
C THR A 516 -5.94 -21.01 28.13
N THR A 517 -6.45 -21.10 29.36
CA THR A 517 -5.72 -21.71 30.49
C THR A 517 -5.39 -23.19 30.30
N VAL A 518 -6.06 -23.87 29.37
CA VAL A 518 -5.81 -25.28 29.04
C VAL A 518 -4.98 -25.36 27.74
N PRO A 519 -3.77 -25.95 27.76
CA PRO A 519 -2.83 -25.86 26.63
C PRO A 519 -3.37 -26.35 25.28
N TYR A 520 -4.20 -27.39 25.27
CA TYR A 520 -4.78 -27.94 24.04
C TYR A 520 -6.08 -27.26 23.60
N VAL A 521 -6.55 -26.23 24.32
CA VAL A 521 -7.80 -25.50 24.02
C VAL A 521 -7.50 -24.05 23.67
N PHE A 522 -7.98 -23.65 22.50
CA PHE A 522 -7.98 -22.28 21.99
C PHE A 522 -9.42 -21.79 21.88
N ALA A 523 -9.65 -20.47 21.97
CA ALA A 523 -10.99 -19.91 21.78
C ALA A 523 -10.93 -18.61 20.97
N GLY A 524 -11.96 -18.35 20.16
CA GLY A 524 -11.98 -17.17 19.30
C GLY A 524 -13.34 -16.91 18.64
N GLY A 525 -13.45 -15.74 18.02
CA GLY A 525 -14.72 -15.15 17.59
C GLY A 525 -15.46 -14.46 18.73
N ASP A 526 -16.78 -14.31 18.57
CA ASP A 526 -17.59 -13.50 19.47
C ASP A 526 -17.70 -14.09 20.90
N VAL A 527 -17.36 -15.37 21.10
CA VAL A 527 -17.30 -15.98 22.45
C VAL A 527 -16.15 -15.41 23.31
N VAL A 528 -15.13 -14.81 22.68
CA VAL A 528 -14.00 -14.16 23.36
C VAL A 528 -14.18 -12.65 23.43
N THR A 529 -14.59 -12.02 22.32
CA THR A 529 -14.69 -10.55 22.24
C THR A 529 -16.03 -9.99 22.69
N GLY A 530 -17.07 -10.82 22.73
CA GLY A 530 -18.45 -10.37 22.64
C GLY A 530 -18.85 -10.06 21.18
N PRO A 531 -20.09 -9.58 20.97
CA PRO A 531 -20.66 -9.40 19.63
C PRO A 531 -19.84 -8.43 18.80
N SER A 532 -19.39 -8.88 17.63
CA SER A 532 -18.48 -8.13 16.77
C SER A 532 -18.85 -8.21 15.29
N MET A 533 -17.94 -7.81 14.40
CA MET A 533 -18.14 -7.91 12.95
C MET A 533 -17.68 -9.29 12.43
N ILE A 534 -18.33 -9.79 11.37
CA ILE A 534 -17.96 -11.05 10.69
C ILE A 534 -16.45 -11.11 10.41
N VAL A 535 -15.86 -10.00 9.95
CA VAL A 535 -14.43 -9.92 9.61
C VAL A 535 -13.49 -10.05 10.83
N ASN A 536 -13.94 -9.68 12.04
CA ASN A 536 -13.17 -9.88 13.28
C ASN A 536 -13.16 -11.36 13.67
N ALA A 537 -14.31 -12.03 13.53
CA ALA A 537 -14.40 -13.47 13.77
C ALA A 537 -13.51 -14.26 12.78
N VAL A 538 -13.51 -13.88 11.50
CA VAL A 538 -12.57 -14.43 10.49
C VAL A 538 -11.11 -14.21 10.91
N ALA A 539 -10.77 -13.00 11.38
CA ALA A 539 -9.41 -12.69 11.84
C ALA A 539 -8.96 -13.62 12.99
N GLN A 540 -9.83 -13.83 13.98
CA GLN A 540 -9.53 -14.72 15.09
C GLN A 540 -9.48 -16.19 14.67
N GLY A 541 -10.33 -16.63 13.75
CA GLY A 541 -10.24 -17.98 13.18
C GLY A 541 -8.91 -18.24 12.48
N ARG A 542 -8.45 -17.29 11.66
CA ARG A 542 -7.14 -17.36 10.98
C ARG A 542 -5.98 -17.36 11.98
N ARG A 543 -6.05 -16.52 13.02
CA ARG A 543 -5.07 -16.45 14.10
C ARG A 543 -5.01 -17.76 14.90
N ALA A 544 -6.16 -18.30 15.30
CA ALA A 544 -6.24 -19.56 16.03
C ALA A 544 -5.64 -20.71 15.21
N ALA A 545 -5.95 -20.81 13.92
CA ALA A 545 -5.35 -21.83 13.05
C ALA A 545 -3.81 -21.75 12.98
N PHE A 546 -3.25 -20.54 12.97
CA PHE A 546 -1.81 -20.34 12.99
C PHE A 546 -1.18 -20.84 14.29
N PHE A 547 -1.73 -20.47 15.44
CA PHE A 547 -1.18 -20.88 16.74
C PHE A 547 -1.46 -22.34 17.10
N ILE A 548 -2.58 -22.91 16.64
CA ILE A 548 -2.85 -24.35 16.75
C ILE A 548 -1.81 -25.15 15.95
N ASP A 549 -1.45 -24.73 14.73
CA ASP A 549 -0.39 -25.38 13.96
C ASP A 549 0.96 -25.35 14.69
N ARG A 550 1.34 -24.21 15.27
CA ARG A 550 2.57 -24.09 16.07
C ARG A 550 2.54 -24.99 17.30
N TYR A 551 1.42 -24.99 18.03
CA TYR A 551 1.21 -25.82 19.21
C TYR A 551 1.37 -27.31 18.88
N LEU A 552 0.73 -27.79 17.80
CA LEU A 552 0.79 -29.19 17.39
C LEU A 552 2.18 -29.63 16.91
N LYS A 553 3.03 -28.69 16.50
CA LYS A 553 4.44 -28.92 16.17
C LYS A 553 5.39 -28.80 17.37
N GLY A 554 4.90 -28.38 18.54
CA GLY A 554 5.73 -28.09 19.71
C GLY A 554 6.59 -26.82 19.54
N GLU A 555 6.21 -25.91 18.65
CA GLU A 555 6.90 -24.64 18.45
C GLU A 555 6.49 -23.61 19.52
N GLU A 556 7.38 -22.67 19.82
CA GLU A 556 7.09 -21.58 20.75
C GLU A 556 5.93 -20.71 20.23
N LEU A 557 4.93 -20.46 21.08
CA LEU A 557 3.74 -19.69 20.69
C LEU A 557 3.97 -18.18 20.77
N LYS A 558 4.60 -17.69 21.83
CA LYS A 558 4.77 -16.24 22.04
C LYS A 558 5.87 -15.67 21.17
N GLY A 559 5.70 -14.43 20.71
CA GLY A 559 6.67 -13.73 19.86
C GLY A 559 6.67 -14.21 18.41
N ALA A 560 5.72 -15.06 18.01
CA ALA A 560 5.60 -15.51 16.64
C ALA A 560 4.99 -14.42 15.75
N ASP A 561 5.61 -14.19 14.59
CA ASP A 561 5.21 -13.10 13.69
C ASP A 561 3.97 -13.48 12.87
N PHE A 562 2.77 -13.30 13.46
CA PHE A 562 1.49 -13.53 12.79
C PHE A 562 1.04 -12.30 12.00
N ASP A 563 0.95 -12.45 10.67
CA ASP A 563 0.38 -11.46 9.75
C ASP A 563 1.04 -10.07 9.84
N TYR A 564 2.38 -10.05 9.93
CA TYR A 564 3.17 -8.80 9.88
C TYR A 564 2.73 -7.91 8.71
N ARG A 565 2.53 -6.63 9.01
CA ARG A 565 2.21 -5.59 8.03
C ARG A 565 3.27 -4.50 8.12
N THR A 566 3.80 -4.10 6.98
CA THR A 566 4.61 -2.87 6.90
C THR A 566 3.76 -1.67 7.37
N PRO A 567 4.37 -0.59 7.87
CA PRO A 567 3.66 0.61 8.28
C PRO A 567 2.62 1.07 7.25
N VAL A 568 1.50 1.62 7.74
CA VAL A 568 0.45 2.14 6.86
C VAL A 568 0.98 3.35 6.08
N VAL A 569 0.64 3.44 4.80
CA VAL A 569 1.03 4.59 3.98
C VAL A 569 0.26 5.84 4.42
N ASP A 570 0.98 6.96 4.47
CA ASP A 570 0.43 8.28 4.79
C ASP A 570 -0.52 8.76 3.66
N LYS A 571 -1.76 9.07 4.04
CA LYS A 571 -2.81 9.53 3.12
C LYS A 571 -2.45 10.86 2.45
N GLU A 572 -1.77 11.77 3.14
CA GLU A 572 -1.40 13.07 2.58
C GLU A 572 -0.32 12.92 1.51
N LYS A 573 0.66 12.03 1.74
CA LYS A 573 1.66 11.69 0.71
C LYS A 573 1.01 11.08 -0.52
N VAL A 574 -0.02 10.25 -0.34
CA VAL A 574 -0.78 9.66 -1.45
C VAL A 574 -1.49 10.71 -2.29
N LEU A 575 -2.06 11.74 -1.65
CA LEU A 575 -2.75 12.83 -2.34
C LEU A 575 -1.76 13.79 -3.02
N ALA A 576 -0.62 14.06 -2.38
CA ALA A 576 0.42 14.95 -2.91
C ALA A 576 1.06 14.43 -4.22
N ARG A 577 1.12 13.10 -4.42
CA ARG A 577 1.67 12.51 -5.66
C ARG A 577 0.75 12.63 -6.89
N GLN A 578 -0.51 13.01 -6.71
CA GLN A 578 -1.45 13.19 -7.82
C GLN A 578 -1.33 14.62 -8.37
N GLN A 579 -0.52 14.79 -9.42
CA GLN A 579 -0.22 16.11 -9.99
C GLN A 579 -1.40 16.74 -10.78
N SER A 580 -2.34 15.92 -11.24
CA SER A 580 -3.59 16.40 -11.86
C SER A 580 -4.74 15.47 -11.49
N TYR A 581 -5.86 16.05 -11.08
CA TYR A 581 -7.06 15.30 -10.71
C TYR A 581 -8.13 15.46 -11.78
N ARG A 582 -8.53 14.35 -12.40
CA ARG A 582 -9.82 14.25 -13.07
C ARG A 582 -10.83 13.72 -12.05
N THR A 583 -11.94 14.43 -11.84
CA THR A 583 -13.03 13.96 -10.98
C THR A 583 -13.62 12.67 -11.55
N LEU A 584 -13.61 11.59 -10.77
CA LEU A 584 -14.16 10.28 -11.16
C LEU A 584 -15.25 9.86 -10.17
N PHE A 585 -16.51 10.16 -10.48
CA PHE A 585 -17.62 9.92 -9.57
C PHE A 585 -17.79 8.43 -9.19
N PRO A 586 -18.17 8.10 -7.94
CA PRO A 586 -18.49 6.74 -7.55
C PRO A 586 -19.65 6.15 -8.36
N VAL A 587 -19.61 4.83 -8.59
CA VAL A 587 -20.77 4.08 -9.05
C VAL A 587 -21.78 4.03 -7.89
N GLY A 588 -23.02 4.45 -8.15
CA GLY A 588 -24.09 4.44 -7.14
C GLY A 588 -24.31 3.05 -6.52
N SER A 589 -24.91 3.02 -5.31
CA SER A 589 -25.06 1.78 -4.52
C SER A 589 -25.84 0.68 -5.25
N GLY A 590 -26.69 1.03 -6.23
CA GLY A 590 -27.53 0.06 -6.92
C GLY A 590 -28.54 -0.61 -5.99
N GLU A 591 -28.83 0.02 -4.84
CA GLU A 591 -29.84 -0.46 -3.91
C GLU A 591 -31.24 -0.22 -4.46
N ILE A 592 -32.06 -1.27 -4.47
CA ILE A 592 -33.48 -1.22 -4.79
C ILE A 592 -34.24 -1.27 -3.47
N LEU A 593 -34.64 -0.09 -3.00
CA LEU A 593 -35.51 0.05 -1.84
C LEU A 593 -36.93 0.32 -2.30
N ARG A 594 -37.89 -0.42 -1.75
CA ARG A 594 -39.32 -0.25 -1.98
C ARG A 594 -39.97 0.06 -0.65
N GLU A 595 -41.02 0.88 -0.64
CA GLU A 595 -41.85 1.04 0.54
C GLU A 595 -42.61 -0.26 0.80
N LYS A 596 -42.60 -0.77 2.04
CA LYS A 596 -43.28 -2.01 2.46
C LYS A 596 -43.03 -3.20 1.52
N PRO A 597 -41.77 -3.63 1.33
CA PRO A 597 -41.46 -4.77 0.47
C PRO A 597 -42.14 -6.04 0.99
N GLY A 598 -42.61 -6.92 0.09
CA GLY A 598 -43.26 -8.19 0.44
C GLY A 598 -42.42 -9.44 0.13
N ASP A 599 -41.16 -9.26 -0.25
CA ASP A 599 -40.25 -10.33 -0.65
C ASP A 599 -38.85 -10.17 -0.02
N PHE A 600 -38.06 -11.25 -0.07
CA PHE A 600 -36.72 -11.33 0.50
C PHE A 600 -35.63 -11.28 -0.58
N SER A 601 -35.90 -10.69 -1.75
CA SER A 601 -34.90 -10.50 -2.80
C SER A 601 -33.76 -9.62 -2.29
N GLU A 602 -32.55 -9.84 -2.79
CA GLU A 602 -31.40 -9.02 -2.45
C GLU A 602 -31.67 -7.54 -2.74
N THR A 603 -31.44 -6.66 -1.75
CA THR A 603 -31.70 -5.22 -1.92
C THR A 603 -30.59 -4.50 -2.67
N GLU A 604 -29.36 -5.03 -2.66
CA GLU A 604 -28.23 -4.48 -3.39
C GLU A 604 -27.95 -5.36 -4.61
N LEU A 605 -27.80 -4.76 -5.79
CA LEU A 605 -27.41 -5.51 -7.00
C LEU A 605 -25.88 -5.63 -7.14
N PRO A 606 -25.38 -6.75 -7.71
CA PRO A 606 -23.97 -6.89 -8.03
C PRO A 606 -23.56 -5.86 -9.10
N LEU A 607 -22.28 -5.46 -9.07
CA LEU A 607 -21.71 -4.64 -10.15
C LEU A 607 -21.67 -5.49 -11.43
N ASN A 608 -21.90 -4.86 -12.58
CA ASN A 608 -21.51 -5.46 -13.85
C ASN A 608 -19.98 -5.30 -14.08
N GLU A 609 -19.45 -5.95 -15.10
CA GLU A 609 -18.00 -5.95 -15.36
C GLU A 609 -17.44 -4.54 -15.61
N GLU A 610 -18.12 -3.74 -16.42
CA GLU A 610 -17.72 -2.36 -16.72
C GLU A 610 -17.67 -1.51 -15.45
N GLN A 611 -18.71 -1.58 -14.61
CA GLN A 611 -18.79 -0.88 -13.34
C GLN A 611 -17.70 -1.34 -12.36
N ALA A 612 -17.39 -2.64 -12.32
CA ALA A 612 -16.34 -3.19 -11.47
C ALA A 612 -14.96 -2.71 -11.92
N ARG A 613 -14.66 -2.76 -13.22
CA ARG A 613 -13.39 -2.29 -13.79
C ARG A 613 -13.23 -0.78 -13.63
N TYR A 614 -14.28 0.00 -13.89
CA TYR A 614 -14.29 1.44 -13.66
C TYR A 614 -14.02 1.77 -12.19
N SER A 615 -14.76 1.13 -11.27
CA SER A 615 -14.60 1.34 -9.82
C SER A 615 -13.19 0.98 -9.35
N ALA A 616 -12.62 -0.11 -9.87
CA ALA A 616 -11.25 -0.50 -9.57
C ALA A 616 -10.21 0.45 -10.19
N GLY A 617 -10.49 1.00 -11.38
CA GLY A 617 -9.67 2.01 -12.05
C GLY A 617 -9.56 3.33 -11.28
N ARG A 618 -10.48 3.60 -10.35
CA ARG A 618 -10.41 4.74 -9.41
C ARG A 618 -9.39 4.54 -8.29
N CYS A 619 -8.75 3.38 -8.15
CA CYS A 619 -7.77 3.16 -7.08
C CYS A 619 -6.57 4.12 -7.21
N LEU A 620 -6.12 4.72 -6.11
CA LEU A 620 -4.93 5.60 -6.07
C LEU A 620 -3.61 4.83 -5.88
N ASP A 621 -3.66 3.50 -5.91
CA ASP A 621 -2.53 2.60 -5.64
C ASP A 621 -1.73 2.98 -4.38
N CYS A 622 -2.42 3.14 -3.24
CA CYS A 622 -1.84 3.74 -2.04
C CYS A 622 -0.51 3.11 -1.59
N GLY A 623 -0.35 1.78 -1.74
CA GLY A 623 0.87 1.05 -1.37
C GLY A 623 2.00 1.03 -2.41
N ILE A 624 1.79 1.62 -3.59
CA ILE A 624 2.53 1.36 -4.84
C ILE A 624 2.41 -0.12 -5.25
N CYS A 625 3.07 -1.03 -4.54
CA CYS A 625 2.77 -2.46 -4.66
C CYS A 625 1.35 -2.74 -4.14
N SER A 626 0.54 -3.41 -4.94
CA SER A 626 -0.83 -3.78 -4.58
C SER A 626 -0.95 -5.02 -3.70
N GLU A 627 0.15 -5.75 -3.48
CA GLU A 627 0.12 -7.07 -2.84
C GLU A 627 -0.78 -8.08 -3.58
N CYS A 628 -0.89 -7.97 -4.91
CA CYS A 628 -1.66 -8.91 -5.75
C CYS A 628 -1.03 -10.31 -5.91
N ARG A 629 0.18 -10.49 -5.37
CA ARG A 629 0.97 -11.74 -5.33
C ARG A 629 1.28 -12.40 -6.67
N GLN A 630 0.97 -11.77 -7.80
CA GLN A 630 1.30 -12.28 -9.14
C GLN A 630 2.81 -12.44 -9.35
N CYS A 631 3.61 -11.56 -8.75
CA CYS A 631 5.07 -11.68 -8.77
C CYS A 631 5.57 -12.91 -7.99
N VAL A 632 4.90 -13.29 -6.91
CA VAL A 632 5.21 -14.50 -6.13
C VAL A 632 4.89 -15.74 -6.94
N ALA A 633 3.66 -15.80 -7.48
CA ALA A 633 3.18 -16.96 -8.25
C ALA A 633 4.02 -17.25 -9.50
N THR A 634 4.54 -16.22 -10.18
CA THR A 634 5.33 -16.40 -11.40
C THR A 634 6.82 -16.61 -11.15
N CYS A 635 7.36 -16.42 -9.94
CA CYS A 635 8.81 -16.39 -9.75
C CYS A 635 9.41 -17.81 -9.77
N PRO A 636 10.21 -18.20 -10.78
CA PRO A 636 10.73 -19.56 -10.88
C PRO A 636 11.77 -19.87 -9.80
N ALA A 637 12.42 -18.85 -9.26
CA ALA A 637 13.46 -18.99 -8.23
C ALA A 637 12.92 -18.85 -6.81
N ASN A 638 11.61 -18.63 -6.63
CA ASN A 638 11.00 -18.31 -5.33
C ASN A 638 11.72 -17.16 -4.59
N ALA A 639 12.22 -16.18 -5.34
CA ALA A 639 13.02 -15.09 -4.81
C ALA A 639 12.18 -13.95 -4.22
N VAL A 640 10.85 -13.91 -4.45
CA VAL A 640 9.99 -12.84 -3.94
C VAL A 640 9.67 -13.07 -2.47
N ASP A 641 10.03 -12.10 -1.63
CA ASP A 641 9.72 -12.11 -0.20
C ASP A 641 9.08 -10.77 0.22
N LEU A 642 7.75 -10.75 0.24
CA LEU A 642 6.97 -9.57 0.65
C LEU A 642 6.98 -9.32 2.18
N SER A 643 7.60 -10.21 2.97
CA SER A 643 7.74 -10.08 4.42
C SER A 643 9.06 -9.43 4.85
N MET A 644 9.98 -9.21 3.91
CA MET A 644 11.27 -8.55 4.12
C MET A 644 11.10 -7.21 4.86
N LYS A 645 11.90 -7.02 5.91
CA LYS A 645 11.86 -5.84 6.79
C LYS A 645 13.02 -4.90 6.48
N GLU A 646 12.86 -3.64 6.86
CA GLU A 646 13.97 -2.70 6.90
C GLU A 646 14.99 -3.14 7.95
N GLU A 647 16.27 -3.09 7.61
CA GLU A 647 17.37 -3.43 8.51
C GLU A 647 18.22 -2.20 8.78
N LYS A 648 18.60 -2.00 10.05
CA LYS A 648 19.59 -0.98 10.45
C LYS A 648 20.88 -1.70 10.84
N LYS A 649 21.97 -1.37 10.16
CA LYS A 649 23.29 -1.97 10.35
C LYS A 649 24.29 -0.92 10.82
N GLU A 650 25.16 -1.31 11.74
CA GLU A 650 26.23 -0.45 12.25
C GLU A 650 27.60 -1.01 11.86
N PHE A 651 28.44 -0.14 11.30
CA PHE A 651 29.77 -0.46 10.79
C PHE A 651 30.82 0.46 11.38
N GLN A 652 32.05 -0.03 11.54
CA GLN A 652 33.19 0.81 11.88
C GLN A 652 34.09 0.99 10.66
N VAL A 653 34.51 2.22 10.38
CA VAL A 653 35.41 2.54 9.25
C VAL A 653 36.54 3.46 9.67
N ASN A 654 37.70 3.37 9.02
CA ASN A 654 38.83 4.25 9.34
C ASN A 654 38.69 5.60 8.63
N ALA A 655 38.21 5.63 7.37
CA ALA A 655 37.98 6.83 6.60
C ALA A 655 36.62 6.84 5.87
N VAL A 656 36.18 8.02 5.44
CA VAL A 656 34.93 8.21 4.68
C VAL A 656 35.21 9.00 3.40
N ILE A 657 34.65 8.58 2.27
CA ILE A 657 34.62 9.33 1.01
C ILE A 657 33.18 9.67 0.65
N ILE A 658 32.89 10.96 0.52
CA ILE A 658 31.61 11.49 0.10
C ILE A 658 31.59 11.59 -1.43
N ALA A 659 30.79 10.74 -2.08
CA ALA A 659 30.62 10.72 -3.53
C ALA A 659 29.13 10.84 -3.92
N THR A 660 28.38 11.64 -3.16
CA THR A 660 26.90 11.79 -3.28
C THR A 660 26.45 12.53 -4.53
N GLY A 661 27.39 13.04 -5.34
CA GLY A 661 27.14 13.71 -6.60
C GLY A 661 26.41 15.03 -6.45
N PHE A 662 25.46 15.28 -7.34
CA PHE A 662 24.74 16.55 -7.48
C PHE A 662 23.24 16.33 -7.67
N GLN A 663 22.45 17.39 -7.52
CA GLN A 663 21.03 17.44 -7.90
C GLN A 663 20.86 18.16 -9.25
N LEU A 664 19.83 17.83 -10.02
CA LEU A 664 19.53 18.58 -11.26
C LEU A 664 18.66 19.78 -10.90
N PHE A 665 18.87 20.91 -11.58
CA PHE A 665 18.02 22.07 -11.40
C PHE A 665 16.56 21.74 -11.77
N PRO A 666 15.60 21.94 -10.86
CA PRO A 666 14.19 21.67 -11.12
C PRO A 666 13.61 22.74 -12.06
N ALA A 667 13.45 22.39 -13.34
CA ALA A 667 13.04 23.33 -14.39
C ALA A 667 11.74 24.10 -14.12
N HIS A 668 10.80 23.56 -13.33
CA HIS A 668 9.57 24.25 -12.94
C HIS A 668 9.80 25.51 -12.09
N GLN A 669 10.98 25.66 -11.46
CA GLN A 669 11.36 26.90 -10.76
C GLN A 669 11.60 28.07 -11.72
N LYS A 670 11.59 27.85 -13.04
CA LYS A 670 11.53 28.89 -14.07
C LYS A 670 10.18 28.86 -14.80
N PRO A 671 9.09 29.36 -14.17
CA PRO A 671 7.75 29.31 -14.75
C PRO A 671 7.65 30.01 -16.11
N GLN A 672 8.50 31.01 -16.37
CA GLN A 672 8.57 31.71 -17.65
C GLN A 672 9.04 30.83 -18.82
N TYR A 673 9.63 29.65 -18.54
CA TYR A 673 10.00 28.66 -19.57
C TYR A 673 8.93 27.58 -19.75
N GLY A 674 7.89 27.56 -18.91
CA GLY A 674 6.71 26.72 -19.12
C GLY A 674 6.90 25.22 -18.93
N TYR A 675 8.00 24.75 -18.33
CA TYR A 675 8.20 23.33 -18.02
C TYR A 675 7.09 22.80 -17.10
N GLY A 676 6.48 21.67 -17.47
CA GLY A 676 5.33 21.07 -16.78
C GLY A 676 3.98 21.69 -17.14
N LYS A 677 3.97 22.85 -17.80
CA LYS A 677 2.76 23.48 -18.37
C LYS A 677 2.64 23.17 -19.86
N PHE A 678 3.70 23.46 -20.62
CA PHE A 678 3.77 23.22 -22.06
C PHE A 678 4.35 21.84 -22.30
N LYS A 679 3.60 20.99 -23.02
CA LYS A 679 3.98 19.58 -23.19
C LYS A 679 5.27 19.42 -23.99
N ASN A 680 5.54 20.34 -24.92
CA ASN A 680 6.71 20.31 -25.79
C ASN A 680 7.96 20.97 -25.17
N VAL A 681 7.93 21.32 -23.88
CA VAL A 681 9.12 21.78 -23.14
C VAL A 681 9.65 20.63 -22.29
N ILE A 682 10.81 20.09 -22.68
CA ILE A 682 11.48 18.98 -21.99
C ILE A 682 12.82 19.43 -21.41
N THR A 683 13.44 18.61 -20.55
CA THR A 683 14.79 18.83 -20.03
C THR A 683 15.85 18.13 -20.89
N GLY A 684 17.10 18.56 -20.77
CA GLY A 684 18.25 17.89 -21.40
C GLY A 684 18.35 16.40 -21.04
N MET A 685 17.97 16.00 -19.84
CA MET A 685 17.97 14.56 -19.49
C MET A 685 16.88 13.78 -20.21
N GLN A 686 15.69 14.34 -20.39
CA GLN A 686 14.64 13.72 -21.20
C GLN A 686 15.10 13.57 -22.66
N MET A 687 15.77 14.59 -23.21
CA MET A 687 16.38 14.50 -24.54
C MET A 687 17.44 13.39 -24.61
N ASP A 688 18.31 13.26 -23.60
CA ASP A 688 19.29 12.16 -23.54
C ASP A 688 18.61 10.78 -23.54
N ARG A 689 17.46 10.64 -22.87
CA ARG A 689 16.65 9.41 -22.90
C ARG A 689 16.01 9.16 -24.27
N LEU A 690 15.55 10.19 -24.98
CA LEU A 690 15.02 10.07 -26.35
C LEU A 690 16.09 9.68 -27.37
N LEU A 691 17.33 10.10 -27.14
CA LEU A 691 18.49 9.79 -28.00
C LEU A 691 19.18 8.46 -27.67
N ALA A 692 18.88 7.86 -26.51
CA ALA A 692 19.51 6.61 -26.08
C ALA A 692 19.09 5.42 -26.97
N PRO A 693 19.94 4.39 -27.14
CA PRO A 693 19.53 3.14 -27.77
C PRO A 693 18.36 2.44 -27.04
N THR A 694 18.23 2.68 -25.74
CA THR A 694 17.14 2.18 -24.88
C THR A 694 15.96 3.15 -24.77
N ARG A 695 15.80 4.07 -25.74
CA ARG A 695 14.76 5.10 -25.76
C ARG A 695 13.34 4.54 -25.63
N PRO A 696 12.44 5.24 -24.92
CA PRO A 696 11.08 4.73 -24.65
C PRO A 696 10.17 4.65 -25.88
N TYR A 697 10.33 5.54 -26.87
CA TYR A 697 9.41 5.66 -28.01
C TYR A 697 9.97 5.18 -29.34
N ASN A 698 11.16 4.57 -29.34
CA ASN A 698 11.91 4.25 -30.55
C ASN A 698 12.08 5.45 -31.53
N GLY A 699 12.06 6.69 -31.03
CA GLY A 699 12.21 7.92 -31.81
C GLY A 699 12.30 9.16 -30.91
N VAL A 700 12.71 10.28 -31.48
CA VAL A 700 12.62 11.61 -30.84
C VAL A 700 11.26 12.19 -31.25
N LEU A 701 10.31 12.20 -30.31
CA LEU A 701 8.92 12.60 -30.57
C LEU A 701 8.51 13.73 -29.62
N ARG A 702 7.62 14.60 -30.12
CA ARG A 702 6.97 15.64 -29.32
C ARG A 702 6.04 15.02 -28.28
N PRO A 703 6.14 15.37 -26.99
CA PRO A 703 5.24 14.82 -25.97
C PRO A 703 3.77 15.24 -26.13
N SER A 704 3.49 16.35 -26.83
CA SER A 704 2.12 16.84 -27.05
C SER A 704 1.28 15.91 -27.93
N ASP A 705 1.85 15.44 -29.05
CA ASP A 705 1.12 14.78 -30.13
C ASP A 705 1.83 13.58 -30.76
N GLY A 706 3.04 13.26 -30.31
CA GLY A 706 3.82 12.11 -30.79
C GLY A 706 4.42 12.29 -32.18
N LYS A 707 4.41 13.49 -32.76
CA LYS A 707 5.06 13.76 -34.06
C LYS A 707 6.57 13.94 -33.91
N VAL A 708 7.29 13.73 -35.01
CA VAL A 708 8.72 14.08 -35.09
C VAL A 708 8.84 15.61 -35.15
N PRO A 709 9.66 16.25 -34.31
CA PRO A 709 9.90 17.69 -34.39
C PRO A 709 10.76 18.03 -35.61
N GLU A 710 10.39 19.09 -36.33
CA GLU A 710 11.16 19.64 -37.46
C GLU A 710 12.06 20.78 -37.00
N SER A 711 11.68 21.50 -35.94
CA SER A 711 12.45 22.60 -35.35
C SER A 711 12.62 22.42 -33.83
N ILE A 712 13.88 22.36 -33.37
CA ILE A 712 14.24 22.09 -31.97
C ILE A 712 15.12 23.21 -31.42
N ALA A 713 14.72 23.79 -30.28
CA ALA A 713 15.51 24.79 -29.57
C ALA A 713 16.14 24.23 -28.28
N PHE A 714 17.44 24.47 -28.08
CA PHE A 714 18.13 24.24 -26.82
C PHE A 714 18.30 25.56 -26.07
N VAL A 715 17.90 25.59 -24.80
CA VAL A 715 18.01 26.76 -23.93
C VAL A 715 19.09 26.53 -22.89
N LEU A 716 20.28 27.10 -23.12
CA LEU A 716 21.41 27.00 -22.21
C LEU A 716 21.21 27.82 -20.93
N CYS A 717 22.02 27.52 -19.92
CA CYS A 717 22.02 28.19 -18.61
C CYS A 717 20.64 28.13 -17.92
N THR A 718 19.84 27.07 -18.14
CA THR A 718 18.57 26.92 -17.44
C THR A 718 18.82 26.61 -15.96
N GLY A 719 18.68 27.63 -15.12
CA GLY A 719 18.94 27.54 -13.68
C GLY A 719 20.41 27.54 -13.31
N SER A 720 21.28 28.08 -14.16
CA SER A 720 22.71 28.34 -13.91
C SER A 720 23.05 29.75 -14.33
N ARG A 721 24.05 30.38 -13.71
CA ARG A 721 24.40 31.79 -13.95
C ARG A 721 23.18 32.69 -13.82
N ASP A 722 22.33 32.39 -12.84
CA ASP A 722 21.03 32.98 -12.68
C ASP A 722 20.74 33.29 -11.21
N GLN A 723 20.88 34.58 -10.86
CA GLN A 723 20.61 35.07 -9.51
C GLN A 723 19.12 34.96 -9.14
N SER A 724 18.21 34.94 -10.11
CA SER A 724 16.77 34.89 -9.82
C SER A 724 16.32 33.58 -9.16
N VAL A 725 17.11 32.51 -9.29
CA VAL A 725 16.89 31.20 -8.66
C VAL A 725 18.01 30.84 -7.69
N ASN A 726 18.78 31.84 -7.24
CA ASN A 726 19.90 31.70 -6.31
C ASN A 726 20.96 30.68 -6.76
N ASN A 727 21.24 30.61 -8.07
CA ASN A 727 22.35 29.80 -8.61
C ASN A 727 23.25 30.62 -9.55
N PRO A 728 24.16 31.44 -9.00
CA PRO A 728 25.05 32.28 -9.79
C PRO A 728 26.12 31.48 -10.55
N LEU A 729 26.34 30.21 -10.20
CA LEU A 729 27.41 29.41 -10.77
C LEU A 729 27.12 28.92 -12.18
N CYS A 730 28.19 28.76 -12.95
CA CYS A 730 28.17 27.94 -14.15
C CYS A 730 28.21 26.46 -13.76
N SER A 731 27.29 25.67 -14.30
CA SER A 731 27.28 24.22 -14.08
C SER A 731 28.27 23.43 -14.93
N ARG A 732 29.15 24.10 -15.70
CA ARG A 732 30.29 23.60 -16.49
C ARG A 732 29.99 22.57 -17.60
N VAL A 733 28.92 21.78 -17.50
CA VAL A 733 28.62 20.67 -18.40
C VAL A 733 27.50 20.97 -19.41
N CYS A 734 26.67 21.99 -19.15
CA CYS A 734 25.45 22.23 -19.93
C CYS A 734 25.70 22.65 -21.39
N CYS A 735 26.74 23.43 -21.66
CA CYS A 735 27.16 23.73 -23.03
C CYS A 735 27.50 22.42 -23.77
N MET A 736 28.38 21.61 -23.20
CA MET A 736 28.92 20.44 -23.88
C MET A 736 27.94 19.30 -24.04
N TYR A 737 27.06 19.03 -23.06
CA TYR A 737 26.02 18.02 -23.30
C TYR A 737 25.00 18.50 -24.34
N SER A 738 24.76 19.81 -24.47
CA SER A 738 23.84 20.33 -25.49
C SER A 738 24.44 20.22 -26.89
N VAL A 739 25.73 20.54 -27.04
CA VAL A 739 26.50 20.28 -28.27
C VAL A 739 26.47 18.79 -28.62
N LYS A 740 26.66 17.91 -27.63
CA LYS A 740 26.54 16.47 -27.80
C LYS A 740 25.15 16.05 -28.28
N GLN A 741 24.11 16.51 -27.60
CA GLN A 741 22.73 16.19 -27.95
C GLN A 741 22.38 16.72 -29.34
N ASN A 742 22.85 17.91 -29.72
CA ASN A 742 22.67 18.47 -31.04
C ASN A 742 23.26 17.56 -32.14
N GLN A 743 24.52 17.13 -32.02
CA GLN A 743 25.11 16.20 -32.99
C GLN A 743 24.33 14.88 -33.09
N LEU A 744 23.83 14.38 -31.97
CA LEU A 744 23.02 13.15 -31.94
C LEU A 744 21.63 13.33 -32.52
N VAL A 745 21.01 14.49 -32.29
CA VAL A 745 19.74 14.87 -32.94
C VAL A 745 19.93 14.93 -34.43
N MET A 746 21.00 15.52 -34.96
CA MET A 746 21.26 15.56 -36.41
C MET A 746 21.47 14.16 -37.01
N GLY A 747 22.10 13.25 -36.27
CA GLY A 747 22.19 11.85 -36.70
C GLY A 747 20.84 11.13 -36.69
N ALA A 748 19.97 11.45 -35.72
CA ALA A 748 18.66 10.82 -35.56
C ALA A 748 17.56 11.44 -36.45
N LEU A 749 17.66 12.74 -36.70
CA LEU A 749 16.73 13.61 -37.42
C LEU A 749 17.51 14.53 -38.38
N PRO A 750 18.01 14.02 -39.52
CA PRO A 750 18.88 14.78 -40.42
C PRO A 750 18.26 16.03 -41.06
N LEU A 751 16.94 16.14 -41.04
CA LEU A 751 16.19 17.26 -41.62
C LEU A 751 15.71 18.26 -40.54
N ALA A 752 15.97 18.00 -39.26
CA ALA A 752 15.51 18.89 -38.20
C ALA A 752 16.45 20.10 -38.06
N ASP A 753 15.86 21.29 -38.02
CA ASP A 753 16.55 22.53 -37.68
C ASP A 753 16.80 22.57 -36.17
N VAL A 754 18.08 22.59 -35.77
CA VAL A 754 18.44 22.62 -34.36
C VAL A 754 19.15 23.92 -34.02
N THR A 755 18.55 24.69 -33.11
CA THR A 755 19.04 26.00 -32.67
C THR A 755 19.41 25.97 -31.19
N VAL A 756 20.60 26.44 -30.84
CA VAL A 756 21.11 26.54 -29.47
C VAL A 756 21.19 28.01 -29.07
N TYR A 757 20.38 28.39 -28.09
CA TYR A 757 20.37 29.73 -27.49
C TYR A 757 21.32 29.79 -26.31
N TYR A 758 22.32 30.67 -26.38
CA TYR A 758 23.44 30.71 -25.44
C TYR A 758 23.86 32.13 -25.06
N ILE A 759 24.58 32.25 -23.94
CA ILE A 759 25.27 33.50 -23.55
C ILE A 759 26.74 33.39 -23.93
N ASP A 760 27.40 32.36 -23.40
CA ASP A 760 28.76 31.94 -23.75
C ASP A 760 28.77 30.42 -23.94
N VAL A 761 29.44 29.94 -24.98
CA VAL A 761 29.77 28.52 -25.12
C VAL A 761 31.04 28.24 -24.31
N ARG A 762 30.95 27.38 -23.30
CA ARG A 762 32.09 27.02 -22.44
C ARG A 762 32.64 25.64 -22.79
N ALA A 763 33.52 25.61 -23.79
CA ALA A 763 34.17 24.43 -24.32
C ALA A 763 35.64 24.32 -23.86
N PHE A 764 35.87 24.26 -22.54
CA PHE A 764 37.20 24.43 -21.94
C PHE A 764 38.06 23.17 -21.85
N GLY A 765 37.47 21.97 -22.00
CA GLY A 765 38.17 20.71 -21.87
C GLY A 765 38.96 20.34 -23.13
N LYS A 766 39.84 19.34 -23.02
CA LYS A 766 40.61 18.83 -24.17
C LYS A 766 39.65 18.29 -25.25
N GLY A 767 39.71 18.84 -26.46
CA GLY A 767 38.85 18.43 -27.57
C GLY A 767 37.45 19.06 -27.57
N TYR A 768 37.15 19.98 -26.63
CA TYR A 768 35.78 20.50 -26.48
C TYR A 768 35.47 21.58 -27.51
N GLU A 769 36.43 22.46 -27.83
CA GLU A 769 36.26 23.50 -28.85
C GLU A 769 36.11 22.86 -30.22
N GLU A 770 36.94 21.86 -30.53
CA GLU A 770 36.86 21.08 -31.77
C GLU A 770 35.52 20.35 -31.90
N PHE A 771 34.98 19.86 -30.78
CA PHE A 771 33.66 19.23 -30.73
C PHE A 771 32.52 20.23 -30.95
N TYR A 772 32.65 21.45 -30.45
CA TYR A 772 31.73 22.55 -30.72
C TYR A 772 31.78 22.97 -32.19
N ASP A 773 32.98 23.13 -32.76
CA ASP A 773 33.20 23.43 -34.18
C ASP A 773 32.60 22.38 -35.09
N GLN A 774 32.73 21.10 -34.72
CA GLN A 774 32.12 20.00 -35.45
C GLN A 774 30.60 20.11 -35.47
N ALA A 775 29.94 20.44 -34.35
CA ALA A 775 28.49 20.63 -34.32
C ALA A 775 28.05 21.78 -35.23
N ARG A 776 28.80 22.89 -35.24
CA ARG A 776 28.56 24.01 -36.18
C ARG A 776 28.70 23.57 -37.63
N ALA A 777 29.76 22.83 -37.94
CA ALA A 777 30.01 22.31 -39.29
C ALA A 777 28.94 21.31 -39.75
N MET A 778 28.28 20.62 -38.82
CA MET A 778 27.13 19.74 -39.10
C MET A 778 25.81 20.50 -39.37
N GLY A 779 25.80 21.84 -39.24
CA GLY A 779 24.64 22.68 -39.54
C GLY A 779 23.89 23.19 -38.31
N ALA A 780 24.51 23.15 -37.12
CA ALA A 780 23.85 23.57 -35.89
C ALA A 780 23.82 25.10 -35.80
N ASN A 781 22.64 25.67 -35.58
CA ASN A 781 22.50 27.09 -35.39
C ASN A 781 22.84 27.44 -33.95
N PHE A 782 23.78 28.36 -33.73
CA PHE A 782 24.09 28.90 -32.42
C PHE A 782 23.73 30.37 -32.40
N VAL A 783 22.75 30.73 -31.58
CA VAL A 783 22.26 32.09 -31.43
C VAL A 783 22.71 32.62 -30.08
N LYS A 784 23.54 33.66 -30.09
CA LYS A 784 23.95 34.33 -28.88
C LYS A 784 22.78 35.18 -28.37
N GLY A 785 22.01 34.59 -27.47
CA GLY A 785 20.85 35.24 -26.88
C GLY A 785 20.32 34.52 -25.67
N ARG A 786 19.97 35.30 -24.65
CA ARG A 786 19.34 34.78 -23.43
C ARG A 786 17.83 34.75 -23.61
N ILE A 787 17.22 33.57 -23.40
CA ILE A 787 15.76 33.43 -23.43
C ILE A 787 15.15 34.16 -22.23
N ALA A 788 14.26 35.10 -22.52
CA ALA A 788 13.48 35.84 -21.54
C ALA A 788 12.25 35.04 -21.09
N ARG A 789 11.48 34.49 -22.05
CA ARG A 789 10.26 33.70 -21.79
C ARG A 789 9.87 32.85 -22.99
N ILE A 790 8.99 31.87 -22.75
CA ILE A 790 8.41 30.97 -23.75
C ILE A 790 6.89 31.08 -23.69
N GLU A 791 6.25 31.11 -24.86
CA GLU A 791 4.79 31.01 -25.01
C GLU A 791 4.43 29.79 -25.87
N GLU A 792 3.26 29.19 -25.63
CA GLU A 792 2.72 28.07 -26.42
C GLU A 792 1.57 28.56 -27.28
N LYS A 793 1.60 28.21 -28.57
CA LYS A 793 0.52 28.45 -29.55
C LYS A 793 -0.56 27.36 -29.44
N GLU A 794 -1.71 27.59 -30.04
CA GLU A 794 -2.83 26.63 -30.04
C GLU A 794 -2.47 25.28 -30.71
N ASP A 795 -1.53 25.28 -31.66
CA ASP A 795 -1.00 24.09 -32.34
C ASP A 795 0.07 23.34 -31.52
N GLY A 796 0.45 23.87 -30.34
CA GLY A 796 1.49 23.33 -29.46
C GLY A 796 2.92 23.78 -29.80
N ASN A 797 3.12 24.60 -30.83
CA ASN A 797 4.42 25.19 -31.13
C ASN A 797 4.79 26.26 -30.10
N LEU A 798 6.09 26.49 -29.93
CA LEU A 798 6.66 27.31 -28.87
C LEU A 798 7.34 28.55 -29.44
N ILE A 799 6.94 29.73 -28.96
CA ILE A 799 7.57 31.00 -29.32
C ILE A 799 8.56 31.39 -28.22
N LEU A 800 9.84 31.46 -28.57
CA LEU A 800 10.92 31.86 -27.67
C LEU A 800 11.20 33.34 -27.87
N TYR A 801 11.10 34.12 -26.79
CA TYR A 801 11.49 35.52 -26.78
C TYR A 801 12.90 35.63 -26.21
N TYR A 802 13.82 36.23 -26.96
CA TYR A 802 15.22 36.31 -26.58
C TYR A 802 15.84 37.65 -26.96
N GLU A 803 16.86 38.04 -26.20
CA GLU A 803 17.73 39.15 -26.57
C GLU A 803 18.74 38.67 -27.61
N ASP A 804 18.71 39.21 -28.83
CA ASP A 804 19.71 38.92 -29.86
C ASP A 804 20.96 39.78 -29.62
N ILE A 805 21.92 39.20 -28.90
CA ILE A 805 23.11 39.92 -28.41
C ILE A 805 24.02 40.31 -29.58
N ASP A 806 24.13 39.46 -30.60
CA ASP A 806 25.00 39.72 -31.74
C ASP A 806 24.44 40.82 -32.66
N ASN A 807 23.11 40.97 -32.72
CA ASN A 807 22.44 41.99 -33.55
C ASN A 807 21.94 43.22 -32.77
N GLY A 808 22.73 43.68 -31.80
CA GLY A 808 22.49 44.94 -31.10
C GLY A 808 21.51 44.87 -29.94
N GLY A 809 21.34 43.69 -29.32
CA GLY A 809 20.58 43.50 -28.07
C GLY A 809 19.06 43.68 -28.23
N LYS A 810 18.53 43.55 -29.45
CA LYS A 810 17.10 43.72 -29.70
C LYS A 810 16.33 42.49 -29.23
N LEU A 811 15.10 42.70 -28.78
CA LEU A 811 14.19 41.59 -28.50
C LEU A 811 13.76 40.94 -29.83
N ALA A 812 14.14 39.68 -30.00
CA ALA A 812 13.79 38.83 -31.11
C ALA A 812 12.84 37.70 -30.67
N ARG A 813 12.20 37.06 -31.64
CA ARG A 813 11.37 35.88 -31.43
C ARG A 813 11.65 34.81 -32.47
N ALA A 814 11.59 33.55 -32.06
CA ALA A 814 11.69 32.39 -32.95
C ALA A 814 10.66 31.34 -32.55
N GLU A 815 10.16 30.59 -33.53
CA GLU A 815 9.18 29.51 -33.35
C GLU A 815 9.89 28.15 -33.47
N HIS A 816 9.57 27.25 -32.55
CA HIS A 816 10.10 25.88 -32.51
C HIS A 816 9.01 24.88 -32.12
N ASP A 817 9.16 23.64 -32.57
CA ASP A 817 8.21 22.56 -32.28
C ASP A 817 8.50 21.89 -30.93
N LEU A 818 9.77 21.91 -30.51
CA LEU A 818 10.25 21.29 -29.28
C LEU A 818 11.33 22.17 -28.64
N VAL A 819 11.24 22.34 -27.31
CA VAL A 819 12.27 23.04 -26.53
C VAL A 819 12.92 22.10 -25.53
N VAL A 820 14.25 22.11 -25.51
CA VAL A 820 15.09 21.39 -24.57
C VAL A 820 15.75 22.37 -23.60
N LEU A 821 15.30 22.34 -22.36
CA LEU A 821 15.88 23.09 -21.27
C LEU A 821 17.16 22.43 -20.79
N SER A 822 18.28 23.10 -21.01
CA SER A 822 19.58 22.62 -20.58
C SER A 822 19.81 23.00 -19.11
N VAL A 823 19.21 22.19 -18.23
CA VAL A 823 19.23 22.36 -16.78
C VAL A 823 20.63 22.25 -16.18
N GLY A 824 20.87 23.09 -15.19
CA GLY A 824 22.10 23.12 -14.40
C GLY A 824 22.23 22.00 -13.37
N LEU A 825 23.40 21.97 -12.72
CA LEU A 825 23.69 21.17 -11.54
C LEU A 825 23.50 22.02 -10.28
N LEU A 826 22.96 21.41 -9.24
CA LEU A 826 22.80 21.93 -7.90
C LEU A 826 23.57 21.06 -6.90
N PRO A 827 24.05 21.64 -5.79
CA PRO A 827 24.70 20.90 -4.71
C PRO A 827 23.73 19.95 -3.99
N ASN A 828 24.28 19.07 -3.15
CA ASN A 828 23.51 18.24 -2.23
C ASN A 828 23.80 18.60 -0.76
N PRO A 829 23.24 19.71 -0.23
CA PRO A 829 23.58 20.21 1.10
C PRO A 829 23.17 19.29 2.24
N GLN A 830 22.27 18.34 1.99
CA GLN A 830 21.80 17.38 3.00
C GLN A 830 22.90 16.44 3.50
N VAL A 831 24.03 16.34 2.77
CA VAL A 831 25.16 15.50 3.16
C VAL A 831 25.81 15.91 4.48
N GLN A 832 25.70 17.19 4.87
CA GLN A 832 26.21 17.66 6.17
C GLN A 832 25.45 17.02 7.34
N ASN A 833 24.18 16.64 7.13
CA ASN A 833 23.31 16.06 8.18
C ASN A 833 23.70 14.62 8.53
N LEU A 834 24.60 14.00 7.75
CA LEU A 834 25.09 12.66 8.05
C LEU A 834 26.04 12.64 9.24
N PHE A 835 26.72 13.75 9.56
CA PHE A 835 27.76 13.77 10.59
C PHE A 835 27.21 14.23 11.95
N ALA A 836 27.40 13.41 12.98
CA ALA A 836 27.01 13.71 14.35
C ALA A 836 28.22 14.15 15.19
N GLY A 837 28.12 15.34 15.79
CA GLY A 837 29.15 15.90 16.68
C GLY A 837 30.29 16.67 15.98
N GLU A 838 30.41 16.54 14.66
CA GLU A 838 31.33 17.31 13.81
C GLU A 838 30.54 17.93 12.66
N LYS A 839 30.82 19.18 12.30
CA LYS A 839 30.15 19.87 11.20
C LYS A 839 31.00 19.78 9.94
N LEU A 840 30.47 19.12 8.92
CA LEU A 840 31.04 19.17 7.58
C LEU A 840 30.81 20.57 7.00
N GLU A 841 31.88 21.27 6.63
CA GLU A 841 31.78 22.58 6.02
C GLU A 841 31.32 22.46 4.57
N LEU A 842 30.43 23.36 4.17
CA LEU A 842 30.06 23.59 2.79
C LEU A 842 30.66 24.92 2.33
N ASP A 843 30.95 25.04 1.04
CA ASP A 843 31.42 26.30 0.45
C ASP A 843 30.27 27.33 0.37
N GLU A 844 30.57 28.52 -0.14
CA GLU A 844 29.58 29.60 -0.31
C GLU A 844 28.44 29.23 -1.27
N TYR A 845 28.59 28.16 -2.05
CA TYR A 845 27.62 27.63 -3.00
C TYR A 845 26.99 26.31 -2.55
N LEU A 846 27.19 25.93 -1.28
CA LEU A 846 26.66 24.73 -0.63
C LEU A 846 27.20 23.38 -1.14
N PHE A 847 28.28 23.37 -1.94
CA PHE A 847 29.02 22.15 -2.23
C PHE A 847 29.90 21.77 -1.03
N VAL A 848 30.34 20.51 -0.95
CA VAL A 848 31.25 20.10 0.13
C VAL A 848 32.56 20.85 -0.02
N LYS A 849 32.94 21.59 1.01
CA LYS A 849 34.13 22.44 1.00
C LYS A 849 35.40 21.60 1.05
N GLU A 850 36.30 21.86 0.13
CA GLU A 850 37.67 21.36 0.14
C GLU A 850 38.54 22.31 0.98
N VAL A 851 39.46 21.78 1.80
CA VAL A 851 40.34 22.61 2.66
C VAL A 851 41.24 23.49 1.80
N ASP A 852 41.79 22.90 0.73
CA ASP A 852 42.62 23.56 -0.25
C ASP A 852 42.51 22.74 -1.55
N GLU A 853 41.85 23.27 -2.57
CA GLU A 853 41.59 22.56 -3.82
C GLU A 853 42.85 22.34 -4.66
N ASP A 854 43.90 23.15 -4.46
CA ASP A 854 45.15 23.08 -5.22
C ASP A 854 46.15 22.12 -4.56
N LEU A 855 46.29 22.21 -3.23
CA LEU A 855 47.27 21.42 -2.46
C LEU A 855 46.70 20.10 -1.95
N ASN A 856 45.41 20.07 -1.59
CA ASN A 856 44.77 18.90 -0.99
C ASN A 856 43.40 18.58 -1.61
N PRO A 857 43.32 18.39 -2.95
CA PRO A 857 42.05 18.11 -3.62
C PRO A 857 41.37 16.88 -3.04
N GLY A 858 40.12 17.04 -2.61
CA GLY A 858 39.30 16.00 -1.98
C GLY A 858 39.31 16.00 -0.45
N LYS A 859 40.19 16.75 0.23
CA LYS A 859 40.21 16.79 1.70
C LYS A 859 39.15 17.76 2.25
N THR A 860 38.30 17.29 3.16
CA THR A 860 37.24 18.12 3.77
C THR A 860 37.66 18.75 5.10
N SER A 861 36.76 19.54 5.70
CA SER A 861 36.95 20.12 7.04
C SER A 861 37.06 19.10 8.17
N ILE A 862 36.66 17.85 7.94
CA ILE A 862 36.71 16.77 8.92
C ILE A 862 37.90 15.86 8.59
N ASP A 863 38.84 15.71 9.52
CA ASP A 863 40.03 14.88 9.33
C ASP A 863 39.63 13.39 9.15
N GLY A 864 40.05 12.77 8.05
CA GLY A 864 39.62 11.40 7.68
C GLY A 864 38.34 11.32 6.85
N VAL A 865 37.75 12.46 6.52
CA VAL A 865 36.63 12.56 5.58
C VAL A 865 37.10 13.28 4.31
N PHE A 866 36.81 12.66 3.18
CA PHE A 866 37.18 13.12 1.85
C PHE A 866 35.94 13.28 0.97
N VAL A 867 36.05 14.00 -0.13
CA VAL A 867 35.00 14.20 -1.13
C VAL A 867 35.51 13.85 -2.52
N ALA A 868 34.65 13.24 -3.34
CA ALA A 868 34.99 12.79 -4.68
C ALA A 868 33.93 13.21 -5.71
N GLY A 869 34.40 13.47 -6.94
CA GLY A 869 33.56 13.82 -8.08
C GLY A 869 32.77 15.11 -7.88
N ALA A 870 31.52 15.12 -8.36
CA ALA A 870 30.68 16.31 -8.41
C ALA A 870 30.05 16.73 -7.06
N ALA A 871 30.39 16.07 -5.96
CA ALA A 871 29.93 16.44 -4.62
C ALA A 871 30.64 17.70 -4.08
N SER A 872 31.85 18.01 -4.56
CA SER A 872 32.57 19.24 -4.22
C SER A 872 32.42 20.36 -5.24
N GLY A 873 31.72 20.13 -6.35
CA GLY A 873 31.51 21.16 -7.36
C GLY A 873 31.01 20.60 -8.69
N ALA A 874 30.54 21.48 -9.57
CA ALA A 874 30.14 21.08 -10.92
C ALA A 874 31.37 20.60 -11.72
N ARG A 875 31.36 19.34 -12.14
CA ARG A 875 32.46 18.69 -12.89
C ARG A 875 31.88 17.77 -13.98
N ASP A 876 32.62 17.56 -15.06
CA ASP A 876 32.30 16.53 -16.04
C ASP A 876 32.86 15.16 -15.61
N ILE A 877 32.75 14.16 -16.48
CA ILE A 877 33.14 12.79 -16.18
C ILE A 877 34.67 12.64 -16.00
N PRO A 878 35.52 13.12 -16.94
CA PRO A 878 36.98 13.10 -16.76
C PRO A 878 37.44 13.79 -15.47
N ASP A 879 36.96 15.01 -15.20
CA ASP A 879 37.30 15.75 -13.99
C ASP A 879 36.86 14.99 -12.73
N SER A 880 35.69 14.34 -12.77
CA SER A 880 35.19 13.54 -11.65
C SER A 880 36.04 12.30 -11.37
N ILE A 881 36.55 11.65 -12.42
CA ILE A 881 37.45 10.48 -12.31
C ILE A 881 38.80 10.90 -11.73
N LEU A 882 39.37 12.01 -12.21
CA LEU A 882 40.62 12.55 -11.69
C LEU A 882 40.49 12.91 -10.20
N HIS A 883 39.42 13.62 -9.85
CA HIS A 883 39.15 14.03 -8.46
C HIS A 883 38.94 12.82 -7.54
N ALA A 884 38.24 11.78 -8.00
CA ALA A 884 38.08 10.53 -7.26
C ALA A 884 39.41 9.81 -6.99
N GLY A 885 40.37 9.90 -7.93
CA GLY A 885 41.73 9.41 -7.75
C GLY A 885 42.49 10.13 -6.64
N ALA A 886 42.38 11.47 -6.59
CA ALA A 886 42.97 12.27 -5.53
C ALA A 886 42.39 11.90 -4.15
N ALA A 887 41.06 11.85 -4.03
CA ALA A 887 40.37 11.46 -2.81
C ALA A 887 40.75 10.05 -2.33
N ALA A 888 40.87 9.09 -3.25
CA ALA A 888 41.29 7.72 -2.93
C ALA A 888 42.74 7.68 -2.41
N ALA A 889 43.67 8.38 -3.05
CA ALA A 889 45.07 8.44 -2.62
C ALA A 889 45.21 9.09 -1.23
N GLN A 890 44.49 10.18 -0.98
CA GLN A 890 44.50 10.85 0.32
C GLN A 890 43.85 10.00 1.42
N ALA A 891 42.74 9.31 1.12
CA ALA A 891 42.11 8.38 2.04
C ALA A 891 43.05 7.21 2.40
N ALA A 892 43.74 6.63 1.41
CA ALA A 892 44.73 5.59 1.63
C ALA A 892 45.86 6.08 2.56
N ALA A 893 46.44 7.26 2.27
CA ALA A 893 47.48 7.86 3.11
C ALA A 893 47.01 8.09 4.56
N TYR A 894 45.76 8.51 4.74
CA TYR A 894 45.15 8.68 6.05
C TYR A 894 44.99 7.36 6.81
N VAL A 895 44.49 6.31 6.13
CA VAL A 895 44.33 4.98 6.72
C VAL A 895 45.66 4.42 7.19
N GLU A 896 46.72 4.54 6.38
CA GLU A 896 48.07 4.08 6.75
C GLU A 896 48.65 4.86 7.92
N ARG A 897 48.43 6.18 7.97
CA ARG A 897 48.83 7.01 9.12
C ARG A 897 48.20 6.53 10.43
N ILE A 898 46.91 6.15 10.40
CA ILE A 898 46.20 5.63 11.59
C ILE A 898 46.63 4.20 11.93
N ARG A 899 46.94 3.37 10.93
CA ARG A 899 47.46 2.01 11.16
C ARG A 899 48.85 2.03 11.78
N GLY A 900 49.72 2.95 11.36
CA GLY A 900 51.10 3.11 11.83
C GLY A 900 51.27 3.82 13.18
N THR A 901 50.19 4.35 13.77
CA THR A 901 50.17 4.99 15.10
C THR A 901 49.75 4.03 16.23
N ARG A 902 49.85 2.71 15.99
CA ARG A 902 49.58 1.65 16.97
C ARG A 902 50.83 1.15 17.67
#